data_AF-A0A5E7CKU3-F1
#
_entry.id   AF-A0A5E7CKU3-F1
#
_cell.length_a   1.000
_cell.length_b   1.000
_cell.length_c   1.000
_cell.angle_alpha   90.00
_cell.angle_beta   90.00
_cell.angle_gamma   90.00
#
_symmetry.space_group_name_H-M   'P 1'
#
loop_
_entity.id
_entity.type
_entity.pdbx_description
1 polymer ?
#
loop_
_entity_poly.entity_id
_entity_poly.type
_entity_poly.pdbx_seq_one_letter_code
_entity_poly.pdbx_strand_id
1 'polypeptide(L)'
;MSTPTFIRLSLEQFAQLLAQYPFSRKINAVHMHHTWRPSRRDFKGHETIVGMWRFHTQTNGWSDIAQHITIDPQGFIWLGRNWNQAPASAAGHNGNASFGPFMFEMIGDFDQGRDPFDGPQRDSALRVVALVQEQFDLPLESLRFHNMMSSKSCPGSSLDYPQILAEVQSLREQIASQSQGRGIGEPQEGPFPGEQGYILRDAIDALSRTPRGTDPADAELSHDEQEARSADEPREPFAAPRGPGLTPGQLAALQPHLVNLSVGRFTSEGEVTTSAADVDAIFEEHLLEALAVAKRENRKLRVLLYAHGGLISQSGGLEIAHKHVAWWLSNGIYPIYFIWRTGFFETIGSLLKRAWPGATRDLADFSSDLLIEGAARALGGESIWGGMKFSAERAADPVEGGGWYVAGKLKQFCDAHPESVELHGMGHSAGSIFHCHFLTAAHHLRVPKFATLQFLAPAVRVDTFKQHLLELLHKGEVAEKVTIFTMKKHFEKDDDCAGVYRKSLLYLIFNGLEEKRGTPILGLEESLRDDPVLKQLFCLDGKNSGPGQVIWSQTAADTGRSASQSTSHGGFDDDPVTMNSALLRILGLPDAGRINPYPRAKALSQARAWTDEVDWPEGFEQWRQNASIAAPPRYPASPTAIQVIGASVAAAGGRRMALCIGINDYPEPEHRLAGCVADAQMWAQSLSRRGFSIQMLLDGQATREAIDRSIREMVTDSRAGDVIVIQYSGHGTFVADLNGDEADGNDEALCPVDFATGALYIDDDIAEIFARLPDGVHLTCFMDCCHSGSNTRFAVGGVNQRPPGRDVRKRFVPPTEEINRAHALFRQTHCAASRAMDSGGVQRMRDIKFAACQDDEVAWESDGHGEFTLRATRVLDEGSQVTHEQFTQRVVGDFGAQARQHPKLDCADNAKSAVLLQPLQNVGMPGPGRQTEADNAVLMQILQQLQQLNNQPGRR
;
A
#
# COMPACT_ATOMS: atom_id res chain seq x y z
N MET A 1 12.74 11.42 -13.12
CA MET A 1 11.56 10.53 -13.16
C MET A 1 12.03 9.12 -12.82
N SER A 2 11.30 8.36 -12.00
CA SER A 2 11.57 6.93 -11.82
C SER A 2 11.20 6.19 -13.11
N THR A 3 12.05 5.27 -13.55
CA THR A 3 11.77 4.45 -14.74
C THR A 3 10.75 3.38 -14.37
N PRO A 4 9.66 3.17 -15.14
CA PRO A 4 8.71 2.10 -14.88
C PRO A 4 9.38 0.72 -15.08
N THR A 5 9.10 -0.23 -14.18
CA THR A 5 9.48 -1.65 -14.32
C THR A 5 8.64 -2.38 -15.37
N PHE A 6 9.15 -2.66 -16.56
CA PHE A 6 8.48 -3.50 -17.56
C PHE A 6 8.68 -5.01 -17.29
N ILE A 7 7.56 -5.75 -17.21
CA ILE A 7 7.56 -7.22 -16.95
C ILE A 7 7.51 -7.96 -18.29
N ARG A 8 8.30 -9.05 -18.39
CA ARG A 8 8.36 -9.94 -19.55
C ARG A 8 7.64 -11.26 -19.25
N LEU A 9 6.75 -11.68 -20.14
CA LEU A 9 5.91 -12.87 -20.00
C LEU A 9 6.13 -13.84 -21.16
N SER A 10 5.95 -15.14 -20.91
CA SER A 10 5.72 -16.13 -21.96
C SER A 10 4.30 -15.98 -22.55
N LEU A 11 4.06 -16.60 -23.71
CA LEU A 11 2.72 -16.58 -24.32
C LEU A 11 1.65 -17.25 -23.43
N GLU A 12 2.03 -18.30 -22.70
CA GLU A 12 1.14 -19.02 -21.77
C GLU A 12 0.77 -18.14 -20.57
N GLN A 13 1.76 -17.45 -20.00
CA GLN A 13 1.55 -16.48 -18.92
C GLN A 13 0.68 -15.30 -19.38
N PHE A 14 0.88 -14.83 -20.61
CA PHE A 14 0.01 -13.81 -21.21
C PHE A 14 -1.43 -14.30 -21.36
N ALA A 15 -1.65 -15.53 -21.82
CA ALA A 15 -3.01 -16.08 -21.95
C ALA A 15 -3.73 -16.17 -20.60
N GLN A 16 -3.02 -16.59 -19.55
CA GLN A 16 -3.55 -16.63 -18.19
C GLN A 16 -3.85 -15.24 -17.64
N LEU A 17 -2.95 -14.28 -17.86
CA LEU A 17 -3.17 -12.89 -17.50
C LEU A 17 -4.34 -12.30 -18.26
N LEU A 18 -4.45 -12.53 -19.56
CA LEU A 18 -5.57 -12.07 -20.38
C LEU A 18 -6.92 -12.61 -19.87
N ALA A 19 -6.97 -13.86 -19.42
CA ALA A 19 -8.19 -14.47 -18.88
C ALA A 19 -8.58 -13.92 -17.50
N GLN A 20 -7.59 -13.55 -16.67
CA GLN A 20 -7.80 -13.14 -15.27
C GLN A 20 -7.74 -11.63 -15.06
N TYR A 21 -7.27 -10.87 -16.04
CA TYR A 21 -7.13 -9.43 -15.93
C TYR A 21 -8.51 -8.77 -15.80
N PRO A 22 -8.72 -7.89 -14.80
CA PRO A 22 -10.01 -7.24 -14.58
C PRO A 22 -10.21 -6.13 -15.62
N PHE A 23 -10.64 -6.50 -16.82
CA PHE A 23 -10.97 -5.54 -17.88
C PHE A 23 -12.17 -4.67 -17.47
N SER A 24 -11.94 -3.36 -17.35
CA SER A 24 -12.98 -2.34 -17.14
C SER A 24 -13.40 -1.66 -18.44
N ARG A 25 -12.60 -1.80 -19.51
CA ARG A 25 -12.96 -1.34 -20.85
C ARG A 25 -13.37 -2.50 -21.75
N LYS A 26 -14.36 -2.25 -22.60
CA LYS A 26 -14.77 -3.21 -23.63
C LYS A 26 -13.78 -3.16 -24.80
N ILE A 27 -13.11 -4.28 -25.05
CA ILE A 27 -12.25 -4.46 -26.22
C ILE A 27 -13.13 -4.75 -27.44
N ASN A 28 -12.88 -4.06 -28.56
CA ASN A 28 -13.68 -4.21 -29.78
C ASN A 28 -12.87 -4.53 -31.04
N ALA A 29 -11.55 -4.40 -30.97
CA ALA A 29 -10.63 -4.57 -32.07
C ALA A 29 -9.23 -4.91 -31.54
N VAL A 30 -8.40 -5.49 -32.40
CA VAL A 30 -6.98 -5.71 -32.13
C VAL A 30 -6.17 -4.89 -33.12
N HIS A 31 -5.30 -4.01 -32.63
CA HIS A 31 -4.46 -3.18 -33.49
C HIS A 31 -3.04 -3.76 -33.55
N MET A 32 -2.59 -4.08 -34.76
CA MET A 32 -1.26 -4.64 -35.01
C MET A 32 -0.32 -3.56 -35.55
N HIS A 33 0.79 -3.37 -34.83
CA HIS A 33 1.84 -2.41 -35.16
C HIS A 33 3.22 -3.07 -35.23
N HIS A 34 4.16 -2.38 -35.88
CA HIS A 34 5.59 -2.64 -35.75
C HIS A 34 6.31 -1.37 -35.28
N THR A 35 7.53 -1.52 -34.79
CA THR A 35 8.32 -0.37 -34.33
C THR A 35 9.02 0.35 -35.48
N TRP A 36 9.43 -0.35 -36.55
CA TRP A 36 10.38 0.09 -37.58
C TRP A 36 11.77 0.48 -37.01
N ARG A 37 11.80 1.36 -36.00
CA ARG A 37 12.93 1.58 -35.07
C ARG A 37 12.42 1.57 -33.62
N PRO A 38 12.99 0.75 -32.73
CA PRO A 38 14.11 -0.18 -32.94
C PRO A 38 13.74 -1.34 -33.87
N SER A 39 14.64 -1.78 -34.75
CA SER A 39 14.43 -3.00 -35.54
C SER A 39 14.92 -4.24 -34.78
N ARG A 40 14.80 -5.47 -35.32
CA ARG A 40 15.21 -6.70 -34.61
C ARG A 40 16.68 -6.65 -34.15
N ARG A 41 17.57 -6.03 -34.94
CA ARG A 41 19.00 -5.86 -34.59
C ARG A 41 19.26 -4.86 -33.47
N ASP A 42 18.33 -3.93 -33.23
CA ASP A 42 18.48 -2.87 -32.24
C ASP A 42 17.94 -3.31 -30.85
N PHE A 43 17.36 -4.50 -30.77
CA PHE A 43 16.79 -5.06 -29.55
C PHE A 43 17.86 -5.52 -28.55
N LYS A 44 17.79 -4.99 -27.32
CA LYS A 44 18.71 -5.23 -26.21
C LYS A 44 17.96 -5.64 -24.93
N GLY A 45 16.80 -6.28 -25.07
CA GLY A 45 15.97 -6.66 -23.94
C GLY A 45 15.28 -5.46 -23.29
N HIS A 46 15.26 -5.43 -21.96
CA HIS A 46 14.53 -4.44 -21.16
C HIS A 46 14.90 -2.99 -21.50
N GLU A 47 16.19 -2.71 -21.79
CA GLU A 47 16.65 -1.35 -22.13
C GLU A 47 15.95 -0.79 -23.37
N THR A 48 15.63 -1.66 -24.33
CA THR A 48 14.91 -1.25 -25.54
C THR A 48 13.50 -0.79 -25.19
N ILE A 49 12.81 -1.50 -24.30
CA ILE A 49 11.46 -1.15 -23.85
C ILE A 49 11.47 0.16 -23.04
N VAL A 50 12.45 0.32 -22.14
CA VAL A 50 12.67 1.58 -21.41
C VAL A 50 12.99 2.73 -22.36
N GLY A 51 13.81 2.49 -23.39
CA GLY A 51 14.15 3.48 -24.41
C GLY A 51 12.91 3.94 -25.18
N MET A 52 12.05 3.01 -25.56
CA MET A 52 10.77 3.28 -26.22
C MET A 52 9.82 4.07 -25.31
N TRP A 53 9.71 3.69 -24.03
CA TRP A 53 8.95 4.46 -23.04
C TRP A 53 9.48 5.88 -22.86
N ARG A 54 10.81 6.07 -22.77
CA ARG A 54 11.42 7.41 -22.66
C ARG A 54 11.14 8.23 -23.91
N PHE A 55 11.24 7.64 -25.09
CA PHE A 55 10.92 8.34 -26.33
C PHE A 55 9.44 8.78 -26.34
N HIS A 56 8.51 7.89 -26.03
CA HIS A 56 7.08 8.21 -25.96
C HIS A 56 6.76 9.28 -24.90
N THR A 57 7.32 9.18 -23.70
CA THR A 57 6.97 10.09 -22.60
C THR A 57 7.77 11.39 -22.56
N GLN A 58 9.05 11.35 -22.91
CA GLN A 58 9.94 12.51 -22.81
C GLN A 58 10.09 13.25 -24.13
N THR A 59 10.04 12.54 -25.27
CA THR A 59 10.14 13.17 -26.59
C THR A 59 8.76 13.51 -27.16
N ASN A 60 7.81 12.56 -27.12
CA ASN A 60 6.47 12.77 -27.68
C ASN A 60 5.47 13.34 -26.66
N GLY A 61 5.85 13.41 -25.38
CA GLY A 61 5.01 13.97 -24.32
C GLY A 61 3.79 13.12 -23.96
N TRP A 62 3.78 11.83 -24.31
CA TRP A 62 2.71 10.92 -23.94
C TRP A 62 2.78 10.60 -22.44
N SER A 63 1.63 10.25 -21.88
CA SER A 63 1.46 9.89 -20.49
C SER A 63 2.09 8.54 -20.15
N ASP A 64 2.26 7.66 -21.15
CA ASP A 64 2.94 6.36 -21.05
C ASP A 64 3.39 5.82 -22.44
N ILE A 65 4.08 4.66 -22.46
CA ILE A 65 4.45 3.92 -23.69
C ILE A 65 3.21 3.61 -24.54
N ALA A 66 3.26 3.66 -25.88
CA ALA A 66 2.08 3.69 -26.77
C ALA A 66 1.08 2.52 -26.64
N GLN A 67 1.62 1.33 -26.45
CA GLN A 67 0.97 0.05 -26.68
C GLN A 67 0.77 -0.72 -25.38
N HIS A 68 -0.21 -1.62 -25.36
CA HIS A 68 -0.50 -2.46 -24.19
C HIS A 68 0.54 -3.55 -23.97
N ILE A 69 1.08 -4.08 -25.07
CA ILE A 69 2.15 -5.07 -25.03
C ILE A 69 3.11 -4.87 -26.22
N THR A 70 4.36 -5.29 -26.03
CA THR A 70 5.39 -5.34 -27.06
C THR A 70 5.87 -6.78 -27.23
N ILE A 71 5.89 -7.29 -28.45
CA ILE A 71 6.35 -8.66 -28.75
C ILE A 71 7.80 -8.60 -29.25
N ASP A 72 8.71 -9.19 -28.49
CA ASP A 72 10.13 -9.19 -28.81
C ASP A 72 10.52 -10.23 -29.88
N PRO A 73 11.72 -10.16 -30.48
CA PRO A 73 12.13 -11.07 -31.54
C PRO A 73 12.18 -12.55 -31.12
N GLN A 74 12.23 -12.83 -29.82
CA GLN A 74 12.20 -14.18 -29.26
C GLN A 74 10.77 -14.69 -28.97
N GLY A 75 9.74 -13.87 -29.22
CA GLY A 75 8.33 -14.23 -29.00
C GLY A 75 7.84 -14.02 -27.57
N PHE A 76 8.63 -13.39 -26.70
CA PHE A 76 8.15 -13.01 -25.36
C PHE A 76 7.38 -11.68 -25.41
N ILE A 77 6.46 -11.54 -24.47
CA ILE A 77 5.51 -10.42 -24.41
C ILE A 77 5.91 -9.51 -23.25
N TRP A 78 6.27 -8.28 -23.56
CA TRP A 78 6.53 -7.24 -22.56
C TRP A 78 5.26 -6.47 -22.28
N LEU A 79 4.88 -6.35 -21.01
CA LEU A 79 3.76 -5.53 -20.59
C LEU A 79 4.10 -4.06 -20.82
N GLY A 80 3.20 -3.32 -21.47
CA GLY A 80 3.33 -1.89 -21.74
C GLY A 80 2.40 -1.08 -20.84
N ARG A 81 1.61 -0.18 -21.44
CA ARG A 81 0.63 0.63 -20.69
C ARG A 81 -0.51 -0.23 -20.14
N ASN A 82 -1.21 0.31 -19.15
CA ASN A 82 -2.40 -0.29 -18.55
C ASN A 82 -3.42 -0.73 -19.61
N TRP A 83 -3.87 -2.00 -19.57
CA TRP A 83 -4.79 -2.56 -20.56
C TRP A 83 -6.21 -2.02 -20.50
N ASN A 84 -6.57 -1.29 -19.43
CA ASN A 84 -7.83 -0.56 -19.28
C ASN A 84 -7.74 0.89 -19.76
N GLN A 85 -6.61 1.31 -20.31
CA GLN A 85 -6.45 2.61 -20.95
C GLN A 85 -6.48 2.47 -22.48
N ALA A 86 -6.83 3.56 -23.16
CA ALA A 86 -6.72 3.60 -24.61
C ALA A 86 -5.24 3.56 -25.03
N PRO A 87 -4.88 2.84 -26.10
CA PRO A 87 -3.55 2.92 -26.68
C PRO A 87 -3.35 4.24 -27.44
N ALA A 88 -2.10 4.63 -27.66
CA ALA A 88 -1.74 5.67 -28.62
C ALA A 88 -1.42 4.99 -29.97
N SER A 89 -2.47 4.50 -30.63
CA SER A 89 -2.37 3.60 -31.78
C SER A 89 -2.47 4.32 -33.13
N ALA A 90 -3.61 4.95 -33.44
CA ALA A 90 -3.83 5.74 -34.64
C ALA A 90 -4.89 6.83 -34.38
N ALA A 91 -4.69 8.01 -34.96
CA ALA A 91 -5.56 9.16 -34.71
C ALA A 91 -7.03 8.87 -35.03
N GLY A 92 -7.92 9.06 -34.05
CA GLY A 92 -9.35 8.77 -34.20
C GLY A 92 -9.75 7.29 -34.03
N HIS A 93 -8.80 6.38 -33.83
CA HIS A 93 -9.05 4.93 -33.72
C HIS A 93 -8.71 4.33 -32.34
N ASN A 94 -8.24 5.15 -31.40
CA ASN A 94 -7.73 4.71 -30.09
C ASN A 94 -8.80 4.33 -29.07
N GLY A 95 -10.06 4.68 -29.32
CA GLY A 95 -11.12 4.53 -28.33
C GLY A 95 -10.90 5.42 -27.10
N ASN A 96 -11.36 4.95 -25.94
CA ASN A 96 -11.29 5.65 -24.66
C ASN A 96 -11.20 4.66 -23.49
N ALA A 97 -11.31 5.16 -22.25
CA ALA A 97 -11.23 4.36 -21.03
C ALA A 97 -12.38 3.35 -20.84
N SER A 98 -13.45 3.44 -21.63
CA SER A 98 -14.61 2.53 -21.56
C SER A 98 -14.68 1.57 -22.74
N PHE A 99 -14.13 1.93 -23.90
CA PHE A 99 -14.27 1.16 -25.13
C PHE A 99 -13.13 1.45 -26.11
N GLY A 100 -12.50 0.42 -26.69
CA GLY A 100 -11.48 0.63 -27.71
C GLY A 100 -10.64 -0.61 -28.03
N PRO A 101 -9.62 -0.46 -28.89
CA PRO A 101 -8.80 -1.56 -29.37
C PRO A 101 -7.76 -2.04 -28.34
N PHE A 102 -7.42 -3.32 -28.39
CA PHE A 102 -6.21 -3.85 -27.76
C PHE A 102 -5.04 -3.75 -28.76
N MET A 103 -4.16 -2.77 -28.57
CA MET A 103 -2.96 -2.58 -29.39
C MET A 103 -1.76 -3.37 -28.86
N PHE A 104 -1.08 -4.07 -29.75
CA PHE A 104 0.30 -4.51 -29.55
C PHE A 104 1.21 -4.01 -30.67
N GLU A 105 2.50 -3.96 -30.37
CA GLU A 105 3.53 -3.73 -31.38
C GLU A 105 4.55 -4.87 -31.41
N MET A 106 5.21 -5.04 -32.55
CA MET A 106 6.28 -6.00 -32.74
C MET A 106 7.60 -5.27 -33.00
N ILE A 107 8.65 -5.66 -32.28
CA ILE A 107 9.98 -5.07 -32.48
C ILE A 107 10.54 -5.58 -33.82
N GLY A 108 10.61 -4.69 -34.81
CA GLY A 108 11.10 -5.02 -36.15
C GLY A 108 10.66 -4.02 -37.23
N ASP A 109 11.39 -4.01 -38.33
CA ASP A 109 11.02 -3.36 -39.59
C ASP A 109 10.55 -4.44 -40.57
N PHE A 110 9.24 -4.65 -40.71
CA PHE A 110 8.69 -5.69 -41.58
C PHE A 110 8.29 -5.19 -42.97
N ASP A 111 8.90 -4.10 -43.45
CA ASP A 111 8.81 -3.75 -44.86
C ASP A 111 9.55 -4.74 -45.76
N GLN A 112 9.13 -4.85 -47.01
CA GLN A 112 9.71 -5.81 -47.96
C GLN A 112 11.25 -5.65 -48.05
N GLY A 113 11.97 -6.74 -47.81
CA GLY A 113 13.44 -6.76 -47.84
C GLY A 113 14.15 -6.29 -46.56
N ARG A 114 13.43 -6.13 -45.44
CA ARG A 114 13.95 -5.75 -44.12
C ARG A 114 13.95 -6.94 -43.16
N ASP A 115 13.37 -6.82 -41.97
CA ASP A 115 13.25 -7.92 -41.01
C ASP A 115 12.16 -8.91 -41.49
N PRO A 116 12.41 -10.23 -41.41
CA PRO A 116 11.39 -11.21 -41.77
C PRO A 116 10.31 -11.30 -40.69
N PHE A 117 9.04 -11.38 -41.08
CA PHE A 117 7.94 -11.70 -40.18
C PHE A 117 7.82 -13.22 -40.04
N ASP A 118 8.67 -13.81 -39.20
CA ASP A 118 8.83 -15.26 -39.02
C ASP A 118 9.07 -15.69 -37.56
N GLY A 119 9.14 -17.00 -37.35
CA GLY A 119 9.59 -17.61 -36.10
C GLY A 119 8.69 -17.37 -34.88
N PRO A 120 9.25 -17.46 -33.67
CA PRO A 120 8.49 -17.32 -32.42
C PRO A 120 7.77 -15.98 -32.25
N GLN A 121 8.32 -14.89 -32.81
CA GLN A 121 7.68 -13.57 -32.77
C GLN A 121 6.40 -13.54 -33.61
N ARG A 122 6.43 -14.13 -34.81
CA ARG A 122 5.24 -14.29 -35.66
C ARG A 122 4.18 -15.14 -34.98
N ASP A 123 4.59 -16.31 -34.47
CA ASP A 123 3.67 -17.24 -33.81
C ASP A 123 2.97 -16.58 -32.62
N SER A 124 3.71 -15.83 -31.82
CA SER A 124 3.18 -15.11 -30.66
C SER A 124 2.24 -13.99 -31.10
N ALA A 125 2.58 -13.23 -32.15
CA ALA A 125 1.70 -12.19 -32.68
C ALA A 125 0.35 -12.73 -33.15
N LEU A 126 0.35 -13.84 -33.90
CA LEU A 126 -0.90 -14.46 -34.38
C LEU A 126 -1.75 -15.04 -33.23
N ARG A 127 -1.09 -15.69 -32.25
CA ARG A 127 -1.77 -16.25 -31.09
C ARG A 127 -2.31 -15.17 -30.15
N VAL A 128 -1.60 -14.05 -29.97
CA VAL A 128 -2.12 -12.88 -29.25
C VAL A 128 -3.42 -12.39 -29.89
N VAL A 129 -3.47 -12.24 -31.22
CA VAL A 129 -4.71 -11.84 -31.92
C VAL A 129 -5.82 -12.85 -31.66
N ALA A 130 -5.55 -14.15 -31.85
CA ALA A 130 -6.55 -15.19 -31.66
C ALA A 130 -7.08 -15.24 -30.22
N LEU A 131 -6.20 -15.15 -29.22
CA LEU A 131 -6.56 -15.16 -27.80
C LEU A 131 -7.40 -13.94 -27.40
N VAL A 132 -7.04 -12.73 -27.86
CA VAL A 132 -7.82 -11.52 -27.58
C VAL A 132 -9.17 -11.57 -28.29
N GLN A 133 -9.22 -12.04 -29.54
CA GLN A 133 -10.50 -12.20 -30.23
C GLN A 133 -11.41 -13.22 -29.55
N GLU A 134 -10.86 -14.32 -29.05
CA GLU A 134 -11.63 -15.33 -28.35
C GLU A 134 -12.12 -14.85 -26.98
N GLN A 135 -11.25 -14.20 -26.19
CA GLN A 135 -11.59 -13.68 -24.86
C GLN A 135 -12.75 -12.69 -24.89
N PHE A 136 -12.87 -11.89 -25.96
CA PHE A 136 -13.87 -10.83 -26.08
C PHE A 136 -14.94 -11.10 -27.14
N ASP A 137 -15.02 -12.33 -27.65
CA ASP A 137 -15.98 -12.74 -28.69
C ASP A 137 -16.00 -11.79 -29.90
N LEU A 138 -14.81 -11.48 -30.43
CA LEU A 138 -14.65 -10.55 -31.53
C LEU A 138 -14.73 -11.25 -32.89
N PRO A 139 -15.33 -10.61 -33.91
CA PRO A 139 -15.29 -11.11 -35.28
C PRO A 139 -13.86 -11.11 -35.81
N LEU A 140 -13.56 -11.96 -36.80
CA LEU A 140 -12.21 -12.10 -37.36
C LEU A 140 -11.69 -10.76 -37.92
N GLU A 141 -12.60 -9.99 -38.53
CA GLU A 141 -12.35 -8.68 -39.10
C GLU A 141 -12.08 -7.61 -38.02
N SER A 142 -12.14 -7.92 -36.73
CA SER A 142 -11.75 -6.99 -35.66
C SER A 142 -10.24 -6.73 -35.61
N LEU A 143 -9.42 -7.54 -36.29
CA LEU A 143 -8.00 -7.27 -36.51
C LEU A 143 -7.83 -6.10 -37.49
N ARG A 144 -7.11 -5.05 -37.08
CA ARG A 144 -6.78 -3.90 -37.92
C ARG A 144 -5.27 -3.71 -37.97
N PHE A 145 -4.73 -3.64 -39.19
CA PHE A 145 -3.36 -3.19 -39.41
C PHE A 145 -3.31 -1.67 -39.33
N HIS A 146 -2.19 -1.13 -38.84
CA HIS A 146 -2.03 0.32 -38.73
C HIS A 146 -2.19 1.04 -40.07
N ASN A 147 -1.69 0.49 -41.18
CA ASN A 147 -1.81 1.04 -42.54
C ASN A 147 -3.26 1.09 -43.09
N MET A 148 -4.22 0.47 -42.40
CA MET A 148 -5.64 0.61 -42.72
C MET A 148 -6.27 1.82 -42.03
N MET A 149 -5.53 2.43 -41.09
CA MET A 149 -5.96 3.54 -40.24
C MET A 149 -5.04 4.77 -40.36
N SER A 150 -3.90 4.64 -41.06
CA SER A 150 -2.90 5.69 -41.30
C SER A 150 -2.25 5.48 -42.67
N SER A 151 -1.60 6.51 -43.21
CA SER A 151 -0.86 6.44 -44.49
C SER A 151 0.52 5.78 -44.38
N LYS A 152 0.88 5.22 -43.22
CA LYS A 152 2.18 4.58 -42.95
C LYS A 152 2.22 3.13 -43.42
N SER A 153 3.42 2.56 -43.65
CA SER A 153 3.58 1.16 -44.08
C SER A 153 3.35 0.13 -42.96
N CYS A 154 3.35 0.56 -41.70
CA CYS A 154 3.13 -0.26 -40.50
C CYS A 154 1.84 -1.11 -40.56
N PRO A 155 1.83 -2.40 -40.17
CA PRO A 155 2.90 -3.16 -39.51
C PRO A 155 3.96 -3.73 -40.47
N GLY A 156 3.99 -3.31 -41.73
CA GLY A 156 4.99 -3.68 -42.72
C GLY A 156 4.37 -4.14 -44.03
N SER A 157 4.96 -3.73 -45.15
CA SER A 157 4.57 -4.10 -46.51
C SER A 157 4.82 -5.58 -46.87
N SER A 158 5.48 -6.35 -45.99
CA SER A 158 5.64 -7.81 -46.16
C SER A 158 4.49 -8.64 -45.60
N LEU A 159 3.58 -8.04 -44.82
CA LEU A 159 2.44 -8.76 -44.22
C LEU A 159 1.23 -8.72 -45.15
N ASP A 160 0.75 -9.89 -45.57
CA ASP A 160 -0.49 -10.05 -46.35
C ASP A 160 -1.70 -10.19 -45.42
N TYR A 161 -2.58 -9.20 -45.39
CA TYR A 161 -3.71 -9.16 -44.46
C TYR A 161 -4.70 -10.34 -44.64
N PRO A 162 -5.15 -10.69 -45.87
CA PRO A 162 -6.01 -11.86 -46.06
C PRO A 162 -5.39 -13.17 -45.56
N GLN A 163 -4.10 -13.40 -45.82
CA GLN A 163 -3.39 -14.58 -45.33
C GLN A 163 -3.34 -14.60 -43.79
N ILE A 164 -3.04 -13.47 -43.17
CA ILE A 164 -2.97 -13.36 -41.70
C ILE A 164 -4.34 -13.63 -41.06
N LEU A 165 -5.44 -13.14 -41.65
CA LEU A 165 -6.79 -13.45 -41.17
C LEU A 165 -7.09 -14.95 -41.24
N ALA A 166 -6.76 -15.61 -42.35
CA ALA A 166 -6.99 -17.06 -42.51
C ALA A 166 -6.21 -17.89 -41.49
N GLU A 167 -4.98 -17.48 -41.19
CA GLU A 167 -4.15 -18.14 -40.18
C GLU A 167 -4.64 -17.91 -38.75
N VAL A 168 -5.09 -16.69 -38.42
CA VAL A 168 -5.74 -16.40 -37.13
C VAL A 168 -7.01 -17.22 -36.97
N GLN A 169 -7.83 -17.36 -38.00
CA GLN A 169 -9.03 -18.19 -37.97
C GLN A 169 -8.68 -19.65 -37.64
N SER A 170 -7.66 -20.21 -38.30
CA SER A 170 -7.21 -21.58 -38.05
C SER A 170 -6.73 -21.78 -36.61
N LEU A 171 -6.07 -20.77 -36.03
CA LEU A 171 -5.64 -20.80 -34.62
C LEU A 171 -6.82 -20.72 -33.65
N ARG A 172 -7.84 -19.92 -33.95
CA ARG A 172 -9.07 -19.85 -33.13
C ARG A 172 -9.80 -21.18 -33.09
N GLU A 173 -9.92 -21.87 -34.23
CA GLU A 173 -10.53 -23.20 -34.31
C GLU A 173 -9.74 -24.24 -33.49
N GLN A 174 -8.41 -24.14 -33.46
CA GLN A 174 -7.55 -24.98 -32.62
C GLN A 174 -7.74 -24.70 -31.12
N ILE A 175 -7.86 -23.42 -30.73
CA ILE A 175 -8.09 -23.04 -29.32
C ILE A 175 -9.48 -23.50 -28.85
N ALA A 176 -10.51 -23.30 -29.67
CA ALA A 176 -11.88 -23.72 -29.36
C ALA A 176 -11.99 -25.26 -29.23
N SER A 177 -11.32 -26.02 -30.11
CA SER A 177 -11.34 -27.50 -30.05
C SER A 177 -10.58 -28.07 -28.84
N GLN A 178 -9.53 -27.40 -28.37
CA GLN A 178 -8.82 -27.79 -27.14
C GLN A 178 -9.65 -27.54 -25.87
N SER A 179 -10.55 -26.56 -25.91
CA SER A 179 -11.41 -26.17 -24.78
C SER A 179 -12.59 -27.15 -24.56
N GLN A 180 -13.06 -27.85 -25.60
CA GLN A 180 -14.13 -28.85 -25.49
C GLN A 180 -13.68 -30.26 -25.08
N GLY A 181 -12.37 -30.55 -25.09
CA GLY A 181 -11.81 -31.88 -24.76
C GLY A 181 -11.39 -32.08 -23.30
N ARG A 182 -11.35 -31.02 -22.48
CA ARG A 182 -11.00 -31.08 -21.05
C ARG A 182 -12.25 -30.82 -20.22
N GLY A 183 -12.87 -31.88 -19.70
CA GLY A 183 -13.65 -31.76 -18.47
C GLY A 183 -12.74 -31.14 -17.42
N ILE A 184 -13.21 -30.07 -16.77
CA ILE A 184 -12.45 -29.31 -15.78
C ILE A 184 -12.17 -30.24 -14.60
N GLY A 185 -10.99 -30.89 -14.62
CA GLY A 185 -10.37 -31.38 -13.42
C GLY A 185 -9.87 -30.17 -12.65
N GLU A 186 -10.35 -29.99 -11.43
CA GLU A 186 -9.82 -28.99 -10.50
C GLU A 186 -8.28 -29.10 -10.46
N PRO A 187 -7.55 -27.97 -10.55
CA PRO A 187 -6.14 -27.97 -10.18
C PRO A 187 -6.07 -28.37 -8.70
N GLN A 188 -5.30 -29.41 -8.38
CA GLN A 188 -4.98 -29.72 -6.98
C GLN A 188 -4.17 -28.55 -6.40
N GLU A 189 -4.86 -27.61 -5.75
CA GLU A 189 -4.22 -26.62 -4.90
C GLU A 189 -3.90 -27.24 -3.54
N GLY A 190 -2.62 -27.42 -3.27
CA GLY A 190 -2.13 -27.48 -1.91
C GLY A 190 -2.30 -26.13 -1.20
N PRO A 191 -2.00 -26.05 0.11
CA PRO A 191 -2.34 -24.89 0.96
C PRO A 191 -1.54 -23.60 0.68
N PHE A 192 -0.83 -23.53 -0.45
CA PHE A 192 -0.11 -22.34 -0.91
C PHE A 192 -0.30 -22.17 -2.41
N PRO A 193 -0.57 -20.94 -2.93
CA PRO A 193 -0.54 -20.71 -4.36
C PRO A 193 0.89 -20.94 -4.88
N GLY A 194 1.03 -21.73 -5.95
CA GLY A 194 2.33 -21.97 -6.60
C GLY A 194 2.94 -20.68 -7.17
N GLU A 195 4.22 -20.74 -7.57
CA GLU A 195 5.00 -19.65 -8.23
C GLU A 195 4.20 -18.82 -9.26
N GLN A 196 3.21 -19.44 -9.90
CA GLN A 196 2.36 -18.87 -10.94
C GLN A 196 1.39 -17.79 -10.43
N GLY A 197 0.90 -17.89 -9.18
CA GLY A 197 0.00 -16.89 -8.59
C GLY A 197 0.70 -15.56 -8.29
N TYR A 198 1.99 -15.61 -7.97
CA TYR A 198 2.79 -14.42 -7.67
C TYR A 198 3.14 -13.61 -8.93
N ILE A 199 3.57 -14.27 -10.00
CA ILE A 199 3.88 -13.61 -11.28
C ILE A 199 2.64 -12.90 -11.84
N LEU A 200 1.46 -13.51 -11.67
CA LEU A 200 0.20 -12.94 -12.12
C LEU A 200 -0.19 -11.68 -11.32
N ARG A 201 -0.03 -11.72 -9.99
CA ARG A 201 -0.27 -10.57 -9.12
C ARG A 201 0.68 -9.42 -9.44
N ASP A 202 1.97 -9.71 -9.57
CA ASP A 202 2.99 -8.71 -9.92
C ASP A 202 2.74 -8.10 -11.31
N ALA A 203 2.24 -8.90 -12.26
CA ALA A 203 1.85 -8.43 -13.59
C ALA A 203 0.62 -7.50 -13.57
N ILE A 204 -0.39 -7.79 -12.74
CA ILE A 204 -1.57 -6.94 -12.57
C ILE A 204 -1.19 -5.63 -11.88
N ASP A 205 -0.33 -5.69 -10.86
CA ASP A 205 0.18 -4.50 -10.16
C ASP A 205 1.04 -3.63 -11.11
N ALA A 206 1.86 -4.25 -11.95
CA ALA A 206 2.65 -3.55 -12.96
C ALA A 206 1.79 -2.90 -14.07
N LEU A 207 0.63 -3.47 -14.41
CA LEU A 207 -0.31 -2.84 -15.34
C LEU A 207 -1.13 -1.73 -14.70
N SER A 208 -1.19 -1.66 -13.36
CA SER A 208 -1.99 -0.69 -12.61
C SER A 208 -1.33 0.69 -12.42
N ARG A 209 -0.24 0.98 -13.14
CA ARG A 209 0.47 2.27 -13.06
C ARG A 209 -0.39 3.45 -13.55
N THR A 210 -0.33 4.56 -12.82
CA THR A 210 -1.11 5.78 -13.11
C THR A 210 -0.37 6.69 -14.11
N PRO A 211 -0.99 7.10 -15.23
CA PRO A 211 -0.34 7.95 -16.22
C PRO A 211 -0.27 9.41 -15.79
N ARG A 212 0.64 10.18 -16.39
CA ARG A 212 0.68 11.64 -16.26
C ARG A 212 0.17 12.32 -17.53
N GLY A 213 -1.00 12.98 -17.45
CA GLY A 213 -1.52 13.83 -18.51
C GLY A 213 -2.44 13.13 -19.52
N THR A 214 -2.96 13.89 -20.48
CA THR A 214 -3.77 13.39 -21.60
C THR A 214 -2.91 13.20 -22.83
N ASP A 215 -2.86 11.98 -23.36
CA ASP A 215 -2.15 11.68 -24.61
C ASP A 215 -2.74 12.51 -25.76
N PRO A 216 -1.92 13.17 -26.61
CA PRO A 216 -2.41 13.72 -27.87
C PRO A 216 -3.00 12.58 -28.72
N ALA A 217 -3.97 12.93 -29.57
CA ALA A 217 -4.75 11.93 -30.29
C ALA A 217 -3.92 11.10 -31.30
N ASP A 218 -2.70 11.54 -31.64
CA ASP A 218 -1.86 11.04 -32.72
C ASP A 218 -0.50 10.49 -32.26
N ALA A 219 -0.10 9.38 -32.87
CA ALA A 219 1.24 8.81 -32.77
C ALA A 219 2.15 9.27 -33.93
N GLU A 220 1.93 10.47 -34.49
CA GLU A 220 2.49 10.85 -35.78
C GLU A 220 3.59 11.92 -35.72
N LEU A 221 4.83 11.48 -35.92
CA LEU A 221 5.80 12.23 -36.73
C LEU A 221 6.01 11.44 -38.04
N SER A 222 6.21 12.14 -39.15
CA SER A 222 6.52 11.52 -40.45
C SER A 222 7.98 11.03 -40.50
N HIS A 223 8.25 10.09 -41.41
CA HIS A 223 9.58 9.52 -41.67
C HIS A 223 10.61 10.63 -42.01
N ASP A 224 10.15 11.70 -42.67
CA ASP A 224 10.97 12.85 -43.08
C ASP A 224 11.19 13.86 -41.93
N GLU A 225 10.24 13.99 -41.01
CA GLU A 225 10.35 14.90 -39.85
C GLU A 225 11.29 14.38 -38.75
N GLN A 226 11.49 13.06 -38.64
CA GLN A 226 12.44 12.47 -37.69
C GLN A 226 13.89 12.49 -38.19
N GLU A 227 14.14 12.39 -39.51
CA GLU A 227 15.49 12.59 -40.05
C GLU A 227 15.92 14.06 -39.97
N ALA A 228 15.00 15.02 -40.22
CA ALA A 228 15.29 16.45 -40.14
C ALA A 228 15.68 16.94 -38.72
N ARG A 229 15.09 16.37 -37.66
CA ARG A 229 15.38 16.75 -36.25
C ARG A 229 16.68 16.15 -35.70
N SER A 230 17.30 15.23 -36.41
CA SER A 230 18.56 14.60 -36.00
C SER A 230 19.82 15.33 -36.50
N ALA A 231 19.64 16.36 -37.35
CA ALA A 231 20.74 17.01 -38.07
C ALA A 231 21.17 18.39 -37.53
N ASP A 232 20.35 19.08 -36.73
CA ASP A 232 20.68 20.43 -36.23
C ASP A 232 20.33 20.57 -34.74
N GLU A 233 21.33 20.42 -33.87
CA GLU A 233 21.59 21.34 -32.74
C GLU A 233 22.85 20.93 -31.94
N PRO A 234 23.76 21.86 -31.60
CA PRO A 234 24.94 21.58 -30.79
C PRO A 234 24.59 21.45 -29.31
N ARG A 235 25.03 20.35 -28.68
CA ARG A 235 24.86 20.05 -27.25
C ARG A 235 25.81 20.88 -26.38
N GLU A 236 25.26 21.80 -25.60
CA GLU A 236 25.90 22.36 -24.39
C GLU A 236 25.38 21.59 -23.15
N PRO A 237 26.25 21.13 -22.23
CA PRO A 237 25.84 20.33 -21.09
C PRO A 237 25.43 21.21 -19.90
N PHE A 238 24.13 21.39 -19.69
CA PHE A 238 23.63 21.87 -18.39
C PHE A 238 23.56 20.71 -17.38
N ALA A 239 24.67 20.52 -16.67
CA ALA A 239 24.70 19.76 -15.43
C ALA A 239 24.44 20.71 -14.25
N ALA A 240 23.37 20.47 -13.49
CA ALA A 240 23.27 20.93 -12.10
C ALA A 240 23.91 19.86 -11.18
N PRO A 241 24.60 20.26 -10.10
CA PRO A 241 25.51 19.37 -9.38
C PRO A 241 24.76 18.42 -8.43
N ARG A 242 25.01 17.11 -8.58
CA ARG A 242 24.72 16.09 -7.55
C ARG A 242 25.81 16.16 -6.47
N GLY A 243 25.45 15.90 -5.20
CA GLY A 243 26.41 15.67 -4.12
C GLY A 243 27.40 14.53 -4.46
N PRO A 244 28.54 14.42 -3.75
CA PRO A 244 29.67 13.61 -4.20
C PRO A 244 29.42 12.13 -3.87
N GLY A 245 28.76 11.40 -4.77
CA GLY A 245 28.82 9.94 -4.73
C GLY A 245 30.27 9.44 -4.80
N LEU A 246 30.53 8.23 -4.28
CA LEU A 246 31.87 7.63 -4.34
C LEU A 246 32.40 7.62 -5.78
N THR A 247 33.64 8.04 -5.95
CA THR A 247 34.29 8.01 -7.27
C THR A 247 34.44 6.57 -7.76
N PRO A 248 34.51 6.34 -9.09
CA PRO A 248 34.75 4.99 -9.63
C PRO A 248 35.99 4.31 -9.05
N GLY A 249 37.04 5.08 -8.73
CA GLY A 249 38.24 4.56 -8.07
C GLY A 249 38.00 4.12 -6.62
N GLN A 250 37.16 4.85 -5.87
CA GLN A 250 36.75 4.43 -4.52
C GLN A 250 35.86 3.18 -4.56
N LEU A 251 34.95 3.08 -5.53
CA LEU A 251 34.10 1.88 -5.71
C LEU A 251 34.93 0.66 -6.10
N ALA A 252 35.88 0.83 -7.03
CA ALA A 252 36.80 -0.24 -7.42
C ALA A 252 37.66 -0.72 -6.24
N ALA A 253 38.08 0.18 -5.34
CA ALA A 253 38.83 -0.19 -4.14
C ALA A 253 37.97 -0.95 -3.10
N LEU A 254 36.64 -0.81 -3.16
CA LEU A 254 35.73 -1.52 -2.25
C LEU A 254 35.33 -2.90 -2.78
N GLN A 255 35.26 -3.09 -4.11
CA GLN A 255 34.85 -4.36 -4.75
C GLN A 255 35.38 -5.64 -4.08
N PRO A 256 36.67 -5.76 -3.68
CA PRO A 256 37.21 -6.94 -2.98
C PRO A 256 36.55 -7.27 -1.63
N HIS A 257 35.74 -6.35 -1.10
CA HIS A 257 35.12 -6.42 0.21
C HIS A 257 33.61 -6.42 0.14
N LEU A 258 32.99 -6.38 -1.04
CA LEU A 258 31.54 -6.19 -1.18
C LEU A 258 30.85 -7.43 -1.75
N VAL A 259 29.74 -7.78 -1.13
CA VAL A 259 28.75 -8.74 -1.67
C VAL A 259 27.43 -8.01 -1.75
N ASN A 260 27.04 -7.58 -2.96
CA ASN A 260 25.78 -6.90 -3.17
C ASN A 260 24.65 -7.88 -3.48
N LEU A 261 23.53 -7.75 -2.76
CA LEU A 261 22.37 -8.62 -2.82
C LEU A 261 21.10 -7.81 -3.19
N SER A 262 20.26 -8.38 -4.05
CA SER A 262 18.93 -7.88 -4.37
C SER A 262 17.93 -9.00 -4.14
N VAL A 263 17.02 -8.81 -3.18
CA VAL A 263 16.05 -9.83 -2.76
C VAL A 263 16.73 -11.17 -2.43
N GLY A 264 17.87 -11.09 -1.71
CA GLY A 264 18.68 -12.25 -1.32
C GLY A 264 19.54 -12.89 -2.42
N ARG A 265 19.45 -12.45 -3.68
CA ARG A 265 20.26 -12.99 -4.79
C ARG A 265 21.36 -12.01 -5.23
N PHE A 266 22.40 -12.51 -5.89
CA PHE A 266 23.37 -11.67 -6.59
C PHE A 266 22.70 -10.77 -7.62
N THR A 267 23.23 -9.56 -7.81
CA THR A 267 22.57 -8.54 -8.65
C THR A 267 23.49 -8.07 -9.78
N SER A 268 22.93 -8.06 -11.00
CA SER A 268 23.54 -7.49 -12.20
C SER A 268 23.09 -6.04 -12.45
N GLU A 269 22.48 -5.39 -11.46
CA GLU A 269 21.92 -4.04 -11.53
C GLU A 269 22.31 -3.21 -10.29
N GLY A 270 22.34 -1.88 -10.42
CA GLY A 270 22.66 -0.95 -9.31
C GLY A 270 24.02 -0.25 -9.47
N GLU A 271 24.42 0.55 -8.48
CA GLU A 271 25.70 1.29 -8.50
C GLU A 271 26.93 0.37 -8.50
N VAL A 272 26.77 -0.79 -7.85
CA VAL A 272 27.74 -1.87 -7.78
C VAL A 272 27.00 -3.17 -8.05
N THR A 273 27.49 -3.98 -8.98
CA THR A 273 26.99 -5.32 -9.25
C THR A 273 27.87 -6.35 -8.55
N THR A 274 27.30 -7.51 -8.23
CA THR A 274 28.05 -8.67 -7.73
C THR A 274 27.58 -9.89 -8.47
N SER A 275 28.51 -10.61 -9.08
CA SER A 275 28.34 -11.92 -9.70
C SER A 275 29.00 -13.01 -8.85
N ALA A 276 28.74 -14.28 -9.17
CA ALA A 276 29.45 -15.39 -8.53
C ALA A 276 30.97 -15.30 -8.74
N ALA A 277 31.43 -14.86 -9.92
CA ALA A 277 32.85 -14.68 -10.21
C ALA A 277 33.50 -13.59 -9.34
N ASP A 278 32.76 -12.52 -9.01
CA ASP A 278 33.26 -11.47 -8.12
C ASP A 278 33.43 -12.02 -6.69
N VAL A 279 32.47 -12.80 -6.21
CA VAL A 279 32.60 -13.49 -4.91
C VAL A 279 33.75 -14.49 -4.95
N ASP A 280 33.92 -15.22 -6.04
CA ASP A 280 35.03 -16.15 -6.22
C ASP A 280 36.37 -15.43 -6.09
N ALA A 281 36.53 -14.27 -6.74
CA ALA A 281 37.74 -13.45 -6.62
C ALA A 281 38.02 -13.00 -5.17
N ILE A 282 36.99 -12.70 -4.37
CA ILE A 282 37.18 -12.39 -2.94
C ILE A 282 37.87 -13.55 -2.22
N PHE A 283 37.46 -14.79 -2.46
CA PHE A 283 37.99 -15.96 -1.76
C PHE A 283 39.26 -16.53 -2.39
N GLU A 284 39.36 -16.49 -3.71
CA GLU A 284 40.41 -17.15 -4.50
C GLU A 284 41.59 -16.23 -4.79
N GLU A 285 41.44 -14.90 -4.64
CA GLU A 285 42.52 -13.94 -4.85
C GLU A 285 42.75 -13.11 -3.58
N HIS A 286 41.77 -12.29 -3.19
CA HIS A 286 41.98 -11.24 -2.20
C HIS A 286 42.16 -11.77 -0.76
N LEU A 287 41.38 -12.77 -0.36
CA LEU A 287 41.55 -13.43 0.94
C LEU A 287 42.85 -14.25 1.01
N LEU A 288 43.33 -14.81 -0.11
CA LEU A 288 44.63 -15.49 -0.16
C LEU A 288 45.78 -14.50 0.06
N GLU A 289 45.71 -13.32 -0.55
CA GLU A 289 46.68 -12.24 -0.33
C GLU A 289 46.67 -11.79 1.15
N ALA A 290 45.48 -11.56 1.71
CA ALA A 290 45.32 -11.20 3.11
C ALA A 290 45.84 -12.29 4.06
N LEU A 291 45.62 -13.56 3.72
CA LEU A 291 46.15 -14.70 4.47
C LEU A 291 47.68 -14.74 4.42
N ALA A 292 48.28 -14.46 3.27
CA ALA A 292 49.73 -14.39 3.13
C ALA A 292 50.34 -13.28 4.01
N VAL A 293 49.68 -12.11 4.08
CA VAL A 293 50.06 -11.04 5.02
C VAL A 293 49.96 -11.51 6.46
N ALA A 294 48.83 -12.10 6.86
CA ALA A 294 48.60 -12.59 8.23
C ALA A 294 49.64 -13.64 8.66
N LYS A 295 50.00 -14.56 7.76
CA LYS A 295 51.05 -15.56 7.99
C LYS A 295 52.44 -14.93 8.18
N ARG A 296 52.80 -13.91 7.39
CA ARG A 296 54.06 -13.17 7.57
C ARG A 296 54.12 -12.44 8.92
N GLU A 297 52.97 -12.01 9.41
CA GLU A 297 52.81 -11.36 10.73
C GLU A 297 52.61 -12.37 11.88
N ASN A 298 52.71 -13.68 11.60
CA ASN A 298 52.53 -14.76 12.57
C ASN A 298 51.19 -14.69 13.34
N ARG A 299 50.11 -14.39 12.64
CA ARG A 299 48.74 -14.32 13.18
C ARG A 299 47.76 -15.08 12.28
N LYS A 300 46.59 -15.43 12.83
CA LYS A 300 45.45 -15.91 12.03
C LYS A 300 44.90 -14.76 11.17
N LEU A 301 44.39 -15.10 9.99
CA LEU A 301 43.58 -14.17 9.20
C LEU A 301 42.22 -14.01 9.88
N ARG A 302 41.88 -12.78 10.26
CA ARG A 302 40.57 -12.46 10.82
C ARG A 302 39.66 -11.98 9.71
N VAL A 303 38.57 -12.71 9.48
CA VAL A 303 37.55 -12.34 8.49
C VAL A 303 36.31 -11.85 9.23
N LEU A 304 35.90 -10.62 8.95
CA LEU A 304 34.69 -10.01 9.50
C LEU A 304 33.58 -10.00 8.45
N LEU A 305 32.51 -10.72 8.70
CA LEU A 305 31.28 -10.62 7.90
C LEU A 305 30.39 -9.54 8.50
N TYR A 306 30.29 -8.41 7.81
CA TYR A 306 29.48 -7.27 8.21
C TYR A 306 28.19 -7.25 7.40
N ALA A 307 27.04 -7.19 8.07
CA ALA A 307 25.75 -6.97 7.44
C ALA A 307 25.18 -5.64 7.95
N HIS A 308 24.99 -4.68 7.05
CA HIS A 308 24.46 -3.37 7.44
C HIS A 308 22.97 -3.43 7.83
N GLY A 309 22.41 -2.33 8.33
CA GLY A 309 20.98 -2.22 8.63
C GLY A 309 20.11 -2.07 7.38
N GLY A 310 18.90 -2.63 7.35
CA GLY A 310 18.03 -2.67 6.16
C GLY A 310 17.29 -1.38 5.82
N LEU A 311 17.76 -0.23 6.31
CA LEU A 311 17.12 1.08 6.16
C LEU A 311 18.07 2.16 5.65
N ILE A 312 19.16 1.76 5.03
CA ILE A 312 20.06 2.65 4.29
C ILE A 312 20.00 2.30 2.81
N SER A 313 20.21 3.29 1.93
CA SER A 313 20.31 3.04 0.49
C SER A 313 21.55 2.20 0.18
N GLN A 314 21.63 1.66 -1.04
CA GLN A 314 22.85 1.00 -1.52
C GLN A 314 24.06 1.94 -1.36
N SER A 315 23.90 3.22 -1.68
CA SER A 315 24.93 4.26 -1.55
C SER A 315 25.32 4.49 -0.08
N GLY A 316 24.36 4.54 0.86
CA GLY A 316 24.66 4.63 2.30
C GLY A 316 25.41 3.41 2.83
N GLY A 317 25.05 2.20 2.40
CA GLY A 317 25.80 0.98 2.70
C GLY A 317 27.22 1.01 2.15
N LEU A 318 27.41 1.56 0.94
CA LEU A 318 28.73 1.75 0.33
C LEU A 318 29.56 2.80 1.08
N GLU A 319 28.94 3.86 1.59
CA GLU A 319 29.62 4.85 2.43
C GLU A 319 30.07 4.28 3.77
N ILE A 320 29.26 3.46 4.45
CA ILE A 320 29.67 2.75 5.66
C ILE A 320 30.87 1.85 5.37
N ALA A 321 30.80 1.06 4.28
CA ALA A 321 31.94 0.25 3.85
C ALA A 321 33.17 1.12 3.58
N HIS A 322 33.01 2.26 2.89
CA HIS A 322 34.11 3.19 2.62
C HIS A 322 34.76 3.75 3.89
N LYS A 323 33.95 4.14 4.89
CA LYS A 323 34.41 4.63 6.19
C LYS A 323 35.20 3.55 6.95
N HIS A 324 34.75 2.30 6.90
CA HIS A 324 35.23 1.25 7.80
C HIS A 324 36.34 0.37 7.20
N VAL A 325 36.30 0.06 5.89
CA VAL A 325 37.17 -0.95 5.27
C VAL A 325 38.65 -0.65 5.53
N ALA A 326 39.09 0.58 5.26
CA ALA A 326 40.49 0.98 5.47
C ALA A 326 40.90 0.84 6.95
N TRP A 327 40.00 1.16 7.88
CA TRP A 327 40.26 1.06 9.31
C TRP A 327 40.33 -0.38 9.81
N TRP A 328 39.44 -1.27 9.36
CA TRP A 328 39.52 -2.70 9.66
C TRP A 328 40.82 -3.32 9.14
N LEU A 329 41.18 -3.00 7.89
CA LEU A 329 42.44 -3.46 7.29
C LEU A 329 43.65 -2.95 8.07
N SER A 330 43.63 -1.69 8.53
CA SER A 330 44.70 -1.13 9.37
C SER A 330 44.86 -1.85 10.71
N ASN A 331 43.84 -2.57 11.18
CA ASN A 331 43.86 -3.40 12.39
C ASN A 331 44.03 -4.90 12.09
N GLY A 332 44.36 -5.26 10.84
CA GLY A 332 44.62 -6.64 10.43
C GLY A 332 43.37 -7.51 10.30
N ILE A 333 42.20 -6.90 10.11
CA ILE A 333 40.92 -7.58 9.92
C ILE A 333 40.50 -7.37 8.47
N TYR A 334 40.14 -8.47 7.79
CA TYR A 334 39.60 -8.42 6.44
C TYR A 334 38.07 -8.39 6.50
N PRO A 335 37.41 -7.28 6.13
CA PRO A 335 35.96 -7.24 6.15
C PRO A 335 35.36 -7.70 4.82
N ILE A 336 34.21 -8.36 4.89
CA ILE A 336 33.30 -8.64 3.78
C ILE A 336 31.95 -8.05 4.18
N TYR A 337 31.50 -7.04 3.44
CA TYR A 337 30.24 -6.36 3.62
C TYR A 337 29.16 -6.98 2.74
N PHE A 338 28.09 -7.44 3.37
CA PHE A 338 26.84 -7.69 2.68
C PHE A 338 26.10 -6.37 2.54
N ILE A 339 25.97 -5.90 1.29
CA ILE A 339 25.18 -4.73 0.93
C ILE A 339 23.92 -5.20 0.23
N TRP A 340 22.78 -4.59 0.49
CA TRP A 340 21.56 -4.90 -0.25
C TRP A 340 20.74 -3.67 -0.62
N ARG A 341 20.04 -3.73 -1.76
CA ARG A 341 19.07 -2.69 -2.16
C ARG A 341 17.83 -2.75 -1.27
N THR A 342 17.84 -1.97 -0.20
CA THR A 342 16.62 -1.60 0.51
C THR A 342 16.26 -0.16 0.14
N GLY A 343 15.64 0.06 -1.03
CA GLY A 343 15.00 1.36 -1.37
C GLY A 343 13.80 1.70 -0.47
N PHE A 344 13.69 1.05 0.69
CA PHE A 344 12.52 1.02 1.55
C PHE A 344 12.46 2.18 2.54
N PHE A 345 13.60 2.81 2.86
CA PHE A 345 13.59 3.98 3.74
C PHE A 345 13.14 5.26 3.02
N GLU A 346 13.47 5.47 1.75
CA GLU A 346 12.89 6.62 1.02
C GLU A 346 11.36 6.58 1.04
N THR A 347 10.79 5.37 1.04
CA THR A 347 9.38 5.10 1.29
C THR A 347 8.99 5.36 2.75
N ILE A 348 9.56 4.70 3.76
CA ILE A 348 9.19 4.93 5.19
C ILE A 348 9.40 6.39 5.63
N GLY A 349 10.49 7.03 5.23
CA GLY A 349 10.78 8.45 5.47
C GLY A 349 9.87 9.40 4.68
N SER A 350 9.44 9.07 3.46
CA SER A 350 8.42 9.85 2.73
C SER A 350 7.01 9.62 3.27
N LEU A 351 6.73 8.45 3.84
CA LEU A 351 5.49 8.14 4.58
C LEU A 351 5.45 8.92 5.91
N LEU A 352 6.56 8.94 6.67
CA LEU A 352 6.74 9.77 7.86
C LEU A 352 6.63 11.28 7.55
N LYS A 353 7.18 11.74 6.41
CA LYS A 353 7.02 13.12 5.92
C LYS A 353 5.60 13.45 5.47
N ARG A 354 4.93 12.53 4.77
CA ARG A 354 3.52 12.70 4.35
C ARG A 354 2.57 12.72 5.53
N ALA A 355 2.92 12.04 6.62
CA ALA A 355 2.20 12.09 7.89
C ALA A 355 2.41 13.39 8.67
N TRP A 356 3.28 14.33 8.24
CA TRP A 356 3.62 15.53 9.01
C TRP A 356 3.65 16.84 8.21
N PRO A 357 2.56 17.65 8.20
CA PRO A 357 2.58 19.04 7.77
C PRO A 357 2.88 19.97 8.97
N GLY A 358 3.94 20.77 8.84
CA GLY A 358 4.47 21.79 9.75
C GLY A 358 3.65 22.19 11.00
N ALA A 359 4.25 22.02 12.18
CA ALA A 359 3.71 22.47 13.46
C ALA A 359 4.36 23.80 13.91
N THR A 360 3.54 24.81 14.17
CA THR A 360 3.88 25.93 15.06
C THR A 360 3.77 25.48 16.52
N ARG A 361 4.76 25.86 17.33
CA ARG A 361 4.86 25.63 18.79
C ARG A 361 3.56 26.01 19.53
N ASP A 362 2.93 25.04 20.18
CA ASP A 362 2.82 24.93 21.65
C ASP A 362 1.96 23.71 22.03
N LEU A 363 2.32 23.06 23.15
CA LEU A 363 1.73 21.85 23.78
C LEU A 363 2.18 20.49 23.21
N ALA A 364 3.03 19.79 23.96
CA ALA A 364 3.54 18.46 23.65
C ALA A 364 3.12 17.44 24.73
N ASP A 365 2.69 16.24 24.32
CA ASP A 365 3.38 14.95 24.48
C ASP A 365 2.44 13.72 24.61
N PHE A 366 2.93 12.56 24.12
CA PHE A 366 2.36 11.19 24.06
C PHE A 366 1.45 10.78 22.88
N SER A 367 0.69 11.66 22.24
CA SER A 367 -0.28 11.25 21.19
C SER A 367 0.29 11.08 19.77
N SER A 368 1.44 11.69 19.47
CA SER A 368 2.05 11.68 18.13
C SER A 368 2.63 10.32 17.73
N ASP A 369 3.18 9.57 18.68
CA ASP A 369 3.90 8.33 18.39
C ASP A 369 2.94 7.18 18.02
N LEU A 370 1.76 7.14 18.63
CA LEU A 370 0.71 6.16 18.30
C LEU A 370 0.14 6.38 16.90
N LEU A 371 0.03 7.64 16.47
CA LEU A 371 -0.41 8.02 15.12
C LEU A 371 0.66 7.68 14.07
N ILE A 372 1.93 7.89 14.38
CA ILE A 372 3.04 7.49 13.50
C ILE A 372 3.17 5.95 13.44
N GLU A 373 3.05 5.26 14.58
CA GLU A 373 3.04 3.79 14.65
C GLU A 373 1.85 3.20 13.87
N GLY A 374 0.68 3.83 13.95
CA GLY A 374 -0.52 3.45 13.20
C GLY A 374 -0.40 3.72 11.70
N ALA A 375 0.09 4.90 11.32
CA ALA A 375 0.31 5.27 9.92
C ALA A 375 1.41 4.43 9.25
N ALA A 376 2.48 4.07 9.99
CA ALA A 376 3.50 3.15 9.49
C ALA A 376 2.92 1.76 9.19
N ARG A 377 1.95 1.26 9.98
CA ARG A 377 1.22 0.01 9.70
C ARG A 377 0.31 0.14 8.49
N ALA A 378 -0.51 1.19 8.45
CA ALA A 378 -1.53 1.44 7.42
C ALA A 378 -0.91 1.70 6.03
N LEU A 379 0.27 2.33 5.97
CA LEU A 379 0.99 2.65 4.72
C LEU A 379 1.85 1.48 4.19
N GLY A 380 1.56 0.25 4.63
CA GLY A 380 2.25 -0.96 4.18
C GLY A 380 3.61 -1.20 4.84
N GLY A 381 3.89 -0.58 6.00
CA GLY A 381 5.14 -0.78 6.73
C GLY A 381 5.39 -2.23 7.14
N GLU A 382 4.34 -3.01 7.42
CA GLU A 382 4.45 -4.46 7.64
C GLU A 382 4.90 -5.21 6.39
N SER A 383 4.35 -4.89 5.21
CA SER A 383 4.73 -5.52 3.93
C SER A 383 6.13 -5.10 3.48
N ILE A 384 6.50 -3.85 3.73
CA ILE A 384 7.85 -3.30 3.47
C ILE A 384 8.89 -3.95 4.38
N TRP A 385 8.61 -3.97 5.70
CA TRP A 385 9.46 -4.65 6.69
C TRP A 385 9.49 -6.17 6.47
N GLY A 386 8.36 -6.76 6.06
CA GLY A 386 8.21 -8.14 5.63
C GLY A 386 9.08 -8.48 4.42
N GLY A 387 9.08 -7.62 3.39
CA GLY A 387 9.95 -7.77 2.21
C GLY A 387 11.44 -7.70 2.56
N MET A 388 11.82 -6.85 3.53
CA MET A 388 13.19 -6.80 4.03
C MET A 388 13.58 -8.08 4.81
N LYS A 389 12.69 -8.57 5.69
CA LYS A 389 12.88 -9.86 6.38
C LYS A 389 13.01 -11.00 5.38
N PHE A 390 12.15 -11.03 4.36
CA PHE A 390 12.18 -12.01 3.28
C PHE A 390 13.49 -11.95 2.49
N SER A 391 14.00 -10.75 2.17
CA SER A 391 15.29 -10.62 1.49
C SER A 391 16.45 -11.16 2.34
N ALA A 392 16.43 -10.93 3.66
CA ALA A 392 17.44 -11.45 4.58
C ALA A 392 17.36 -12.97 4.72
N GLU A 393 16.16 -13.54 4.78
CA GLU A 393 15.91 -14.97 4.80
C GLU A 393 16.35 -15.65 3.50
N ARG A 394 15.92 -15.11 2.36
CA ARG A 394 16.21 -15.64 1.02
C ARG A 394 17.69 -15.57 0.67
N ALA A 395 18.46 -14.68 1.30
CA ALA A 395 19.92 -14.69 1.15
C ALA A 395 20.56 -16.02 1.61
N ALA A 396 19.91 -16.75 2.53
CA ALA A 396 20.36 -18.04 3.02
C ALA A 396 19.72 -19.23 2.27
N ASP A 397 18.98 -19.00 1.18
CA ASP A 397 18.37 -20.07 0.39
C ASP A 397 19.43 -20.98 -0.28
N PRO A 398 19.30 -22.32 -0.21
CA PRO A 398 20.32 -23.24 -0.70
C PRO A 398 20.42 -23.36 -2.23
N VAL A 399 19.42 -22.89 -2.97
CA VAL A 399 19.37 -22.98 -4.43
C VAL A 399 19.92 -21.70 -5.04
N GLU A 400 19.49 -20.54 -4.53
CA GLU A 400 19.73 -19.25 -5.21
C GLU A 400 20.22 -18.13 -4.28
N GLY A 401 20.36 -18.40 -2.98
CA GLY A 401 20.76 -17.41 -1.99
C GLY A 401 22.22 -17.00 -2.13
N GLY A 402 22.48 -15.70 -2.30
CA GLY A 402 23.84 -15.18 -2.40
C GLY A 402 24.63 -15.33 -1.10
N GLY A 403 23.97 -15.26 0.06
CA GLY A 403 24.55 -15.56 1.36
C GLY A 403 24.89 -17.04 1.52
N TRP A 404 24.05 -17.96 1.04
CA TRP A 404 24.37 -19.39 1.01
C TRP A 404 25.60 -19.68 0.15
N TYR A 405 25.70 -19.05 -1.02
CA TYR A 405 26.88 -19.15 -1.87
C TYR A 405 28.16 -18.70 -1.16
N VAL A 406 28.12 -17.54 -0.50
CA VAL A 406 29.24 -17.03 0.29
C VAL A 406 29.59 -17.97 1.44
N ALA A 407 28.61 -18.54 2.14
CA ALA A 407 28.86 -19.53 3.20
C ALA A 407 29.56 -20.79 2.66
N GLY A 408 29.20 -21.23 1.45
CA GLY A 408 29.87 -22.32 0.74
C GLY A 408 31.33 -22.01 0.41
N LYS A 409 31.61 -20.82 -0.13
CA LYS A 409 32.99 -20.37 -0.40
C LYS A 409 33.80 -20.18 0.88
N LEU A 410 33.18 -19.67 1.94
CA LEU A 410 33.80 -19.54 3.25
C LEU A 410 34.19 -20.90 3.85
N LYS A 411 33.32 -21.91 3.71
CA LYS A 411 33.62 -23.30 4.09
C LYS A 411 34.85 -23.82 3.35
N GLN A 412 34.85 -23.70 2.03
CA GLN A 412 35.96 -24.17 1.18
C GLN A 412 37.28 -23.50 1.56
N PHE A 413 37.25 -22.18 1.76
CA PHE A 413 38.43 -21.41 2.17
C PHE A 413 38.97 -21.85 3.55
N CYS A 414 38.08 -22.05 4.52
CA CYS A 414 38.48 -22.52 5.85
C CYS A 414 39.05 -23.94 5.84
N ASP A 415 38.48 -24.84 5.03
CA ASP A 415 38.97 -26.22 4.86
C ASP A 415 40.37 -26.26 4.22
N ALA A 416 40.61 -25.38 3.25
CA ALA A 416 41.91 -25.26 2.59
C ALA A 416 42.99 -24.68 3.54
N HIS A 417 42.57 -23.96 4.58
CA HIS A 417 43.46 -23.23 5.49
C HIS A 417 43.10 -23.48 6.96
N PRO A 418 43.13 -24.75 7.41
CA PRO A 418 42.73 -25.11 8.76
C PRO A 418 43.60 -24.39 9.78
N GLU A 419 42.99 -23.99 10.90
CA GLU A 419 43.63 -23.25 12.00
C GLU A 419 44.23 -21.88 11.64
N SER A 420 44.18 -21.47 10.36
CA SER A 420 44.80 -20.21 9.90
C SER A 420 43.83 -19.05 9.81
N VAL A 421 42.52 -19.32 9.97
CA VAL A 421 41.44 -18.34 9.79
C VAL A 421 40.60 -18.26 11.07
N GLU A 422 40.19 -17.06 11.44
CA GLU A 422 39.31 -16.73 12.56
C GLU A 422 38.13 -15.91 12.03
N LEU A 423 36.90 -16.33 12.33
CA LEU A 423 35.68 -15.75 11.76
C LEU A 423 34.96 -14.86 12.77
N HIS A 424 34.48 -13.71 12.32
CA HIS A 424 33.74 -12.74 13.13
C HIS A 424 32.51 -12.26 12.38
N GLY A 425 31.40 -12.07 13.08
CA GLY A 425 30.15 -11.59 12.53
C GLY A 425 29.75 -10.29 13.20
N MET A 426 29.30 -9.33 12.41
CA MET A 426 28.72 -8.09 12.90
C MET A 426 27.47 -7.71 12.12
N GLY A 427 26.39 -7.42 12.83
CA GLY A 427 25.12 -7.02 12.24
C GLY A 427 24.56 -5.79 12.91
N HIS A 428 24.32 -4.71 12.16
CA HIS A 428 23.61 -3.53 12.66
C HIS A 428 22.13 -3.60 12.29
N SER A 429 21.23 -3.26 13.22
CA SER A 429 19.79 -3.22 12.97
C SER A 429 19.28 -4.50 12.29
N ALA A 430 18.78 -4.42 11.05
CA ALA A 430 18.30 -5.59 10.30
C ALA A 430 19.39 -6.58 9.87
N GLY A 431 20.66 -6.20 9.91
CA GLY A 431 21.79 -7.13 9.75
C GLY A 431 21.78 -8.24 10.81
N SER A 432 21.13 -8.04 11.95
CA SER A 432 20.88 -9.12 12.92
C SER A 432 19.91 -10.19 12.41
N ILE A 433 18.95 -9.84 11.55
CA ILE A 433 18.03 -10.77 10.90
C ILE A 433 18.81 -11.60 9.86
N PHE A 434 19.59 -10.93 9.00
CA PHE A 434 20.47 -11.60 8.04
C PHE A 434 21.38 -12.62 8.73
N HIS A 435 22.08 -12.23 9.80
CA HIS A 435 22.97 -13.14 10.53
C HIS A 435 22.25 -14.32 11.18
N CYS A 436 20.99 -14.19 11.58
CA CYS A 436 20.21 -15.34 12.07
C CYS A 436 20.07 -16.41 10.99
N HIS A 437 19.71 -16.03 9.77
CA HIS A 437 19.58 -16.97 8.65
C HIS A 437 20.93 -17.43 8.10
N PHE A 438 21.88 -16.50 7.91
CA PHE A 438 23.21 -16.78 7.38
C PHE A 438 24.00 -17.74 8.28
N LEU A 439 24.00 -17.53 9.61
CA LEU A 439 24.74 -18.42 10.50
C LEU A 439 24.10 -19.81 10.62
N THR A 440 22.77 -19.93 10.49
CA THR A 440 22.10 -21.23 10.36
C THR A 440 22.57 -21.95 9.08
N ALA A 441 22.61 -21.25 7.94
CA ALA A 441 23.12 -21.80 6.69
C ALA A 441 24.61 -22.18 6.78
N ALA A 442 25.44 -21.32 7.35
CA ALA A 442 26.87 -21.57 7.56
C ALA A 442 27.10 -22.80 8.44
N HIS A 443 26.32 -22.96 9.52
CA HIS A 443 26.36 -24.15 10.36
C HIS A 443 25.94 -25.42 9.60
N HIS A 444 24.89 -25.34 8.78
CA HIS A 444 24.45 -26.47 7.93
C HIS A 444 25.55 -26.90 6.95
N LEU A 445 26.25 -25.94 6.36
CA LEU A 445 27.41 -26.15 5.48
C LEU A 445 28.70 -26.52 6.26
N ARG A 446 28.62 -26.60 7.59
CA ARG A 446 29.72 -26.91 8.52
C ARG A 446 30.88 -25.91 8.48
N VAL A 447 30.60 -24.64 8.17
CA VAL A 447 31.56 -23.55 8.34
C VAL A 447 32.04 -23.54 9.80
N PRO A 448 33.34 -23.29 10.08
CA PRO A 448 33.81 -23.16 11.45
C PRO A 448 33.00 -22.12 12.24
N LYS A 449 32.82 -22.36 13.53
CA LYS A 449 32.17 -21.41 14.43
C LYS A 449 32.88 -20.05 14.42
N PHE A 450 32.10 -19.00 14.64
CA PHE A 450 32.60 -17.63 14.72
C PHE A 450 33.19 -17.37 16.12
N ALA A 451 34.36 -16.74 16.20
CA ALA A 451 34.97 -16.37 17.47
C ALA A 451 34.14 -15.29 18.19
N THR A 452 33.59 -14.33 17.43
CA THR A 452 32.69 -13.30 17.98
C THR A 452 31.52 -13.00 17.04
N LEU A 453 30.34 -12.90 17.60
CA LEU A 453 29.15 -12.35 16.96
C LEU A 453 28.73 -11.07 17.70
N GLN A 454 28.59 -9.96 16.97
CA GLN A 454 28.30 -8.65 17.57
C GLN A 454 27.08 -8.03 16.90
N PHE A 455 26.06 -7.70 17.68
CA PHE A 455 24.88 -7.00 17.19
C PHE A 455 24.85 -5.58 17.71
N LEU A 456 24.70 -4.64 16.78
CA LEU A 456 24.55 -3.22 17.05
C LEU A 456 23.07 -2.86 16.89
N ALA A 457 22.38 -2.51 17.98
CA ALA A 457 20.95 -2.24 18.03
C ALA A 457 20.09 -3.27 17.24
N PRO A 458 20.10 -4.56 17.61
CA PRO A 458 19.51 -5.62 16.78
C PRO A 458 18.00 -5.47 16.62
N ALA A 459 17.55 -5.46 15.37
CA ALA A 459 16.14 -5.36 14.99
C ALA A 459 15.45 -6.73 14.81
N VAL A 460 16.18 -7.84 14.95
CA VAL A 460 15.61 -9.19 14.86
C VAL A 460 14.61 -9.45 15.99
N ARG A 461 13.51 -10.13 15.67
CA ARG A 461 12.56 -10.58 16.68
C ARG A 461 13.18 -11.62 17.61
N VAL A 462 12.72 -11.64 18.85
CA VAL A 462 13.20 -12.61 19.86
C VAL A 462 12.87 -14.05 19.46
N ASP A 463 11.69 -14.32 18.90
CA ASP A 463 11.30 -15.64 18.44
C ASP A 463 12.20 -16.13 17.28
N THR A 464 12.46 -15.30 16.28
CA THR A 464 13.36 -15.60 15.15
C THR A 464 14.78 -15.87 15.64
N PHE A 465 15.33 -15.02 16.51
CA PHE A 465 16.66 -15.25 17.10
C PHE A 465 16.71 -16.58 17.84
N LYS A 466 15.66 -16.91 18.61
CA LYS A 466 15.60 -18.17 19.35
C LYS A 466 15.51 -19.39 18.44
N GLN A 467 14.66 -19.32 17.44
CA GLN A 467 14.49 -20.38 16.46
C GLN A 467 15.80 -20.71 15.74
N HIS A 468 16.57 -19.68 15.38
CA HIS A 468 17.77 -19.85 14.55
C HIS A 468 19.07 -20.05 15.32
N LEU A 469 19.28 -19.29 16.41
CA LEU A 469 20.61 -19.18 17.03
C LEU A 469 20.67 -19.66 18.48
N LEU A 470 19.57 -19.68 19.24
CA LEU A 470 19.63 -19.94 20.69
C LEU A 470 20.26 -21.30 21.04
N GLU A 471 19.80 -22.38 20.40
CA GLU A 471 20.33 -23.72 20.67
C GLU A 471 21.79 -23.83 20.24
N LEU A 472 22.11 -23.30 19.06
CA LEU A 472 23.45 -23.36 18.49
C LEU A 472 24.46 -22.52 19.29
N LEU A 473 24.03 -21.38 19.86
CA LEU A 473 24.85 -20.54 20.75
C LEU A 473 25.11 -21.23 22.09
N HIS A 474 24.10 -21.89 22.68
CA HIS A 474 24.29 -22.67 23.91
C HIS A 474 25.29 -23.82 23.73
N LYS A 475 25.28 -24.47 22.56
CA LYS A 475 26.26 -25.51 22.21
C LYS A 475 27.62 -24.95 21.78
N GLY A 476 27.73 -23.65 21.54
CA GLY A 476 28.94 -23.01 21.01
C GLY A 476 29.27 -23.42 19.57
N GLU A 477 28.26 -23.79 18.79
CA GLU A 477 28.39 -24.36 17.44
C GLU A 477 28.39 -23.29 16.34
N VAL A 478 27.77 -22.12 16.57
CA VAL A 478 27.74 -21.01 15.61
C VAL A 478 28.65 -19.85 16.00
N ALA A 479 28.72 -19.50 17.28
CA ALA A 479 29.62 -18.48 17.79
C ALA A 479 30.06 -18.77 19.22
N GLU A 480 31.30 -18.41 19.57
CA GLU A 480 31.83 -18.58 20.93
C GLU A 480 31.32 -17.51 21.90
N LYS A 481 31.23 -16.26 21.42
CA LYS A 481 30.79 -15.10 22.20
C LYS A 481 29.82 -14.28 21.39
N VAL A 482 28.70 -13.91 22.00
CA VAL A 482 27.72 -13.00 21.42
C VAL A 482 27.63 -11.71 22.24
N THR A 483 27.69 -10.55 21.60
CA THR A 483 27.56 -9.26 22.28
C THR A 483 26.46 -8.44 21.62
N ILE A 484 25.56 -7.89 22.43
CA ILE A 484 24.57 -6.90 22.01
C ILE A 484 25.02 -5.53 22.52
N PHE A 485 25.15 -4.57 21.62
CA PHE A 485 25.21 -3.15 21.95
C PHE A 485 23.82 -2.55 21.75
N THR A 486 23.24 -2.00 22.81
CA THR A 486 21.90 -1.40 22.75
C THR A 486 21.73 -0.35 23.85
N MET A 487 20.65 0.42 23.83
CA MET A 487 20.40 1.47 24.82
C MET A 487 19.43 1.02 25.93
N LYS A 488 19.46 1.75 27.03
CA LYS A 488 18.44 1.60 28.09
C LYS A 488 17.11 2.20 27.61
N LYS A 489 16.01 1.70 28.17
CA LYS A 489 14.63 2.08 27.80
C LYS A 489 14.37 3.59 27.76
N HIS A 490 14.96 4.38 28.66
CA HIS A 490 14.79 5.84 28.62
C HIS A 490 15.48 6.45 27.40
N PHE A 491 16.73 6.09 27.11
CA PHE A 491 17.42 6.52 25.90
C PHE A 491 16.70 6.05 24.63
N GLU A 492 16.18 4.82 24.59
CA GLU A 492 15.37 4.33 23.45
C GLU A 492 14.05 5.12 23.29
N LYS A 493 13.49 5.68 24.37
CA LYS A 493 12.28 6.51 24.34
C LYS A 493 12.55 8.00 24.14
N ASP A 494 13.79 8.43 24.35
CA ASP A 494 14.26 9.80 24.16
C ASP A 494 15.05 9.95 22.83
N ASP A 495 15.29 8.85 22.11
CA ASP A 495 15.86 8.81 20.76
C ASP A 495 14.83 9.30 19.73
N ASP A 496 15.29 9.64 18.53
CA ASP A 496 14.46 10.23 17.49
C ASP A 496 14.78 9.62 16.13
N CYS A 497 13.78 9.03 15.49
CA CYS A 497 13.87 8.56 14.12
C CYS A 497 13.49 9.69 13.16
N ALA A 498 14.51 10.31 12.57
CA ALA A 498 14.42 11.28 11.47
C ALA A 498 13.68 12.61 11.79
N GLY A 499 13.57 12.99 13.06
CA GLY A 499 12.86 14.19 13.53
C GLY A 499 11.34 14.02 13.59
N VAL A 500 10.83 12.81 13.31
CA VAL A 500 9.40 12.54 13.12
C VAL A 500 8.87 11.62 14.21
N TYR A 501 9.52 10.48 14.45
CA TYR A 501 9.11 9.54 15.49
C TYR A 501 10.01 9.70 16.72
N ARG A 502 9.42 10.09 17.85
CA ARG A 502 10.14 10.54 19.06
C ARG A 502 10.65 9.41 19.95
N LYS A 503 10.81 8.21 19.39
CA LYS A 503 11.48 7.06 20.01
C LYS A 503 12.43 6.43 19.01
N SER A 504 13.20 5.46 19.45
CA SER A 504 14.10 4.70 18.60
C SER A 504 13.36 3.92 17.52
N LEU A 505 14.06 3.66 16.42
CA LEU A 505 13.56 2.80 15.35
C LEU A 505 13.15 1.41 15.85
N LEU A 506 13.80 0.87 16.89
CA LEU A 506 13.42 -0.42 17.47
C LEU A 506 12.02 -0.36 18.07
N TYR A 507 11.60 0.77 18.65
CA TYR A 507 10.23 0.97 19.11
C TYR A 507 9.23 1.13 17.96
N LEU A 508 9.64 1.75 16.84
CA LEU A 508 8.81 1.79 15.64
C LEU A 508 8.56 0.38 15.09
N ILE A 509 9.58 -0.48 15.10
CA ILE A 509 9.43 -1.89 14.70
C ILE A 509 8.52 -2.64 15.67
N PHE A 510 8.82 -2.54 16.97
CA PHE A 510 8.09 -3.19 18.06
C PHE A 510 6.60 -2.83 18.07
N ASN A 511 6.26 -1.56 17.80
CA ASN A 511 4.88 -1.10 17.84
C ASN A 511 4.17 -1.08 16.47
N GLY A 512 4.91 -0.89 15.38
CA GLY A 512 4.36 -0.41 14.12
C GLY A 512 4.83 -1.12 12.84
N LEU A 513 5.88 -1.96 12.85
CA LEU A 513 6.31 -2.64 11.61
C LEU A 513 6.18 -4.17 11.67
N GLU A 514 6.03 -4.77 12.85
CA GLU A 514 5.70 -6.18 12.98
C GLU A 514 4.20 -6.45 12.96
N GLU A 515 3.79 -7.59 12.37
CA GLU A 515 2.39 -8.08 12.20
C GLU A 515 1.56 -7.96 13.47
N LYS A 516 2.18 -8.17 14.64
CA LYS A 516 1.56 -7.96 15.94
C LYS A 516 2.23 -6.79 16.65
N ARG A 517 1.44 -5.87 17.17
CA ARG A 517 1.95 -4.81 18.04
C ARG A 517 2.54 -5.39 19.32
N GLY A 518 3.66 -4.85 19.77
CA GLY A 518 4.37 -5.33 20.95
C GLY A 518 5.17 -6.62 20.70
N THR A 519 5.50 -6.91 19.45
CA THR A 519 6.31 -8.08 19.09
C THR A 519 7.73 -7.91 19.64
N PRO A 520 8.22 -8.78 20.55
CA PRO A 520 9.51 -8.57 21.20
C PRO A 520 10.68 -8.52 20.23
N ILE A 521 11.43 -7.41 20.26
CA ILE A 521 12.63 -7.18 19.45
C ILE A 521 13.88 -7.32 20.31
N LEU A 522 14.88 -8.08 19.84
CA LEU A 522 16.08 -8.46 20.60
C LEU A 522 16.87 -7.25 21.13
N GLY A 523 16.87 -6.13 20.41
CA GLY A 523 17.59 -4.93 20.82
C GLY A 523 16.92 -4.16 21.97
N LEU A 524 15.64 -4.39 22.28
CA LEU A 524 14.95 -3.63 23.32
C LEU A 524 15.22 -4.19 24.72
N GLU A 525 15.47 -3.27 25.68
CA GLU A 525 15.75 -3.63 27.08
C GLU A 525 14.62 -4.48 27.70
N GLU A 526 13.37 -4.12 27.44
CA GLU A 526 12.20 -4.87 27.92
C GLU A 526 12.16 -6.29 27.36
N SER A 527 12.37 -6.48 26.05
CA SER A 527 12.43 -7.80 25.43
C SER A 527 13.52 -8.69 26.05
N LEU A 528 14.70 -8.14 26.31
CA LEU A 528 15.84 -8.87 26.89
C LEU A 528 15.61 -9.26 28.36
N ARG A 529 14.95 -8.39 29.14
CA ARG A 529 14.72 -8.59 30.58
C ARG A 529 13.46 -9.39 30.88
N ASP A 530 12.44 -9.29 30.06
CA ASP A 530 11.17 -9.98 30.29
C ASP A 530 11.28 -11.47 29.96
N ASP A 531 12.17 -11.83 29.03
CA ASP A 531 12.38 -13.20 28.61
C ASP A 531 13.36 -13.98 29.54
N PRO A 532 12.93 -15.07 30.20
CA PRO A 532 13.79 -15.82 31.12
C PRO A 532 14.98 -16.50 30.44
N VAL A 533 14.84 -16.88 29.18
CA VAL A 533 15.89 -17.57 28.42
C VAL A 533 16.95 -16.56 27.99
N LEU A 534 16.54 -15.37 27.51
CA LEU A 534 17.51 -14.32 27.16
C LEU A 534 18.24 -13.78 28.39
N LYS A 535 17.56 -13.67 29.54
CA LYS A 535 18.22 -13.31 30.80
C LYS A 535 19.38 -14.24 31.15
N GLN A 536 19.19 -15.55 30.96
CA GLN A 536 20.23 -16.54 31.21
C GLN A 536 21.33 -16.46 30.14
N LEU A 537 20.96 -16.38 28.86
CA LEU A 537 21.92 -16.34 27.74
C LEU A 537 22.87 -15.14 27.82
N PHE A 538 22.32 -13.97 28.17
CA PHE A 538 23.05 -12.69 28.23
C PHE A 538 23.46 -12.27 29.64
N CYS A 539 23.41 -13.18 30.61
CA CYS A 539 23.86 -12.96 31.99
C CYS A 539 23.17 -11.78 32.71
N LEU A 540 21.92 -11.49 32.37
CA LEU A 540 21.13 -10.41 33.00
C LEU A 540 20.51 -10.81 34.33
N ASP A 541 20.58 -12.10 34.68
CA ASP A 541 20.16 -12.66 35.98
C ASP A 541 21.25 -12.59 37.07
N GLY A 542 22.44 -12.06 36.73
CA GLY A 542 23.58 -11.93 37.63
C GLY A 542 24.38 -13.23 37.85
N LYS A 543 24.04 -14.33 37.17
CA LYS A 543 24.67 -15.64 37.37
C LYS A 543 25.86 -15.94 36.44
N ASN A 544 26.18 -15.01 35.53
CA ASN A 544 27.35 -15.04 34.64
C ASN A 544 27.60 -16.40 33.95
N SER A 545 26.52 -17.04 33.48
CA SER A 545 26.50 -18.43 33.04
C SER A 545 26.34 -18.65 31.53
N GLY A 546 26.15 -17.59 30.74
CA GLY A 546 25.90 -17.67 29.29
C GLY A 546 27.04 -17.11 28.43
N PRO A 547 27.12 -17.46 27.13
CA PRO A 547 28.10 -16.93 26.18
C PRO A 547 27.81 -15.48 25.75
N GLY A 548 26.70 -14.90 26.20
CA GLY A 548 26.21 -13.59 25.81
C GLY A 548 26.53 -12.47 26.79
N GLN A 549 26.75 -11.27 26.26
CA GLN A 549 26.85 -10.03 27.02
C GLN A 549 25.97 -8.93 26.39
N VAL A 550 25.34 -8.09 27.21
CA VAL A 550 24.73 -6.82 26.76
C VAL A 550 25.57 -5.64 27.24
N ILE A 551 25.90 -4.74 26.33
CA ILE A 551 26.50 -3.45 26.60
C ILE A 551 25.40 -2.39 26.48
N TRP A 552 24.99 -1.88 27.64
CA TRP A 552 23.99 -0.82 27.74
C TRP A 552 24.65 0.54 27.53
N SER A 553 24.37 1.17 26.41
CA SER A 553 24.80 2.54 26.15
C SER A 553 23.87 3.54 26.87
N GLN A 554 24.38 4.64 27.45
CA GLN A 554 25.80 4.98 27.61
C GLN A 554 26.47 4.25 28.78
N THR A 555 27.73 3.88 28.60
CA THR A 555 28.56 3.26 29.64
C THR A 555 29.32 4.31 30.44
N ALA A 556 29.61 4.02 31.72
CA ALA A 556 30.38 4.94 32.56
C ALA A 556 31.84 5.08 32.09
N ALA A 557 32.41 4.00 31.52
CA ALA A 557 33.71 4.04 30.86
C ALA A 557 33.55 4.41 29.39
N ASP A 558 34.45 5.25 28.86
CA ASP A 558 34.52 5.65 27.45
C ASP A 558 35.61 4.89 26.67
N THR A 559 36.19 3.87 27.28
CA THR A 559 37.26 3.02 26.74
C THR A 559 37.12 1.58 27.22
N GLY A 560 37.77 0.66 26.49
CA GLY A 560 37.79 -0.76 26.80
C GLY A 560 36.69 -1.57 26.12
N ARG A 561 36.70 -2.87 26.38
CA ARG A 561 35.79 -3.81 25.72
C ARG A 561 34.36 -3.66 26.20
N SER A 562 34.04 -3.01 27.30
CA SER A 562 32.62 -2.88 27.71
C SER A 562 32.11 -1.45 27.61
N ALA A 563 32.64 -0.70 26.64
CA ALA A 563 32.31 0.72 26.45
C ALA A 563 31.44 0.97 25.21
N SER A 564 30.53 1.95 25.33
CA SER A 564 29.70 2.51 24.28
C SER A 564 29.19 3.90 24.72
N GLN A 565 29.19 4.88 23.82
CA GLN A 565 28.68 6.23 24.08
C GLN A 565 27.52 6.63 23.15
N SER A 566 27.08 5.72 22.28
CA SER A 566 25.96 5.96 21.35
C SER A 566 24.67 6.27 22.12
N THR A 567 23.97 7.33 21.71
CA THR A 567 22.65 7.71 22.25
C THR A 567 21.54 7.60 21.21
N SER A 568 21.80 6.97 20.08
CA SER A 568 20.82 6.78 19.01
C SER A 568 20.97 5.42 18.36
N HIS A 569 19.87 4.90 17.80
CA HIS A 569 19.85 3.63 17.07
C HIS A 569 20.89 3.58 15.93
N GLY A 570 20.95 4.65 15.13
CA GLY A 570 21.86 4.76 13.99
C GLY A 570 23.30 5.11 14.38
N GLY A 571 23.56 5.54 15.61
CA GLY A 571 24.89 6.03 16.01
C GLY A 571 25.89 4.95 16.41
N PHE A 572 25.49 3.68 16.50
CA PHE A 572 26.36 2.62 17.04
C PHE A 572 27.54 2.25 16.14
N ASP A 573 27.39 2.33 14.82
CA ASP A 573 28.44 1.97 13.85
C ASP A 573 29.34 3.16 13.44
N ASP A 574 28.98 4.37 13.88
CA ASP A 574 29.80 5.59 13.78
C ASP A 574 30.32 6.09 15.15
N ASP A 575 29.85 5.55 16.29
CA ASP A 575 30.39 5.85 17.62
C ASP A 575 31.80 5.25 17.80
N PRO A 576 32.87 6.08 17.91
CA PRO A 576 34.22 5.57 18.05
C PRO A 576 34.40 4.71 19.29
N VAL A 577 33.64 4.95 20.37
CA VAL A 577 33.75 4.14 21.59
C VAL A 577 33.19 2.73 21.37
N THR A 578 32.01 2.63 20.76
CA THR A 578 31.40 1.34 20.36
C THR A 578 32.30 0.59 19.37
N MET A 579 32.78 1.25 18.32
CA MET A 579 33.61 0.59 17.30
C MET A 579 34.96 0.11 17.86
N ASN A 580 35.61 0.89 18.72
CA ASN A 580 36.83 0.46 19.40
C ASN A 580 36.56 -0.71 20.37
N SER A 581 35.44 -0.69 21.08
CA SER A 581 34.99 -1.77 21.96
C SER A 581 34.74 -3.07 21.18
N ALA A 582 34.15 -2.97 19.98
CA ALA A 582 33.94 -4.09 19.09
C ALA A 582 35.25 -4.63 18.49
N LEU A 583 36.18 -3.75 18.13
CA LEU A 583 37.51 -4.10 17.65
C LEU A 583 38.31 -4.86 18.72
N LEU A 584 38.33 -4.37 19.96
CA LEU A 584 39.03 -5.03 21.07
C LEU A 584 38.55 -6.48 21.28
N ARG A 585 37.25 -6.75 21.07
CA ARG A 585 36.69 -8.11 21.11
C ARG A 585 37.19 -8.99 19.99
N ILE A 586 37.17 -8.47 18.75
CA ILE A 586 37.64 -9.21 17.57
C ILE A 586 39.12 -9.58 17.73
N LEU A 587 39.92 -8.64 18.25
CA LEU A 587 41.35 -8.87 18.47
C LEU A 587 41.65 -9.71 19.73
N GLY A 588 40.65 -10.01 20.57
CA GLY A 588 40.83 -10.71 21.84
C GLY A 588 41.70 -9.94 22.84
N LEU A 589 41.76 -8.61 22.72
CA LEU A 589 42.63 -7.76 23.54
C LEU A 589 41.98 -7.38 24.89
N PRO A 590 42.79 -7.11 25.94
CA PRO A 590 42.30 -6.55 27.19
C PRO A 590 41.79 -5.11 26.99
N ASP A 591 41.15 -4.53 28.02
CA ASP A 591 40.54 -3.19 27.93
C ASP A 591 41.56 -2.07 27.62
N ALA A 592 42.81 -2.24 28.06
CA ALA A 592 43.94 -1.35 27.74
C ALA A 592 44.74 -1.81 26.51
N GLY A 593 44.16 -2.66 25.66
CA GLY A 593 44.77 -3.17 24.45
C GLY A 593 45.14 -2.07 23.48
N ARG A 594 46.30 -2.21 22.81
CA ARG A 594 46.73 -1.27 21.77
C ARG A 594 46.01 -1.60 20.47
N ILE A 595 45.33 -0.60 19.91
CA ILE A 595 44.58 -0.67 18.65
C ILE A 595 44.88 0.58 17.82
N ASN A 596 44.65 0.52 16.51
CA ASN A 596 44.51 1.75 15.72
C ASN A 596 43.08 2.25 15.95
N PRO A 597 42.90 3.34 16.72
CA PRO A 597 41.58 3.75 17.17
C PRO A 597 40.71 4.17 15.98
N TYR A 598 39.42 3.88 16.06
CA TYR A 598 38.42 4.38 15.15
C TYR A 598 38.54 5.92 15.08
N PRO A 599 38.61 6.51 13.87
CA PRO A 599 38.86 7.95 13.73
C PRO A 599 37.81 8.77 14.49
N ARG A 600 38.24 9.61 15.44
CA ARG A 600 37.40 10.67 16.00
C ARG A 600 37.33 11.80 14.99
N ALA A 601 36.16 12.11 14.44
CA ALA A 601 35.99 13.24 13.53
C ALA A 601 36.44 14.56 14.21
N LYS A 602 37.61 15.08 13.83
CA LYS A 602 38.04 16.45 14.13
C LYS A 602 38.03 17.22 12.81
N ALA A 603 37.17 18.24 12.72
CA ALA A 603 36.85 19.06 11.53
C ALA A 603 35.69 18.58 10.61
N LEU A 604 34.71 17.87 11.18
CA LEU A 604 33.31 17.91 10.73
C LEU A 604 32.49 18.33 11.95
N SER A 605 32.33 19.64 12.16
CA SER A 605 31.58 20.19 13.28
C SER A 605 30.09 19.97 13.07
N GLN A 606 29.62 18.79 13.43
CA GLN A 606 28.26 18.42 13.82
C GLN A 606 28.33 16.90 13.97
N ALA A 607 27.96 16.38 15.16
CA ALA A 607 27.54 14.99 15.21
C ALA A 607 26.42 14.87 14.18
N ARG A 608 26.69 14.18 13.07
CA ARG A 608 25.71 14.01 12.00
C ARG A 608 24.60 13.16 12.57
N ALA A 609 23.54 13.83 13.00
CA ALA A 609 22.26 13.17 13.15
C ALA A 609 21.94 12.53 11.80
N TRP A 610 21.23 11.42 11.87
CA TRP A 610 20.67 10.62 10.79
C TRP A 610 20.04 11.42 9.61
N THR A 611 19.82 12.73 9.82
CA THR A 611 19.36 13.72 8.84
C THR A 611 20.30 13.99 7.68
N ASP A 612 21.61 13.82 7.80
CA ASP A 612 22.56 14.34 6.78
C ASP A 612 22.97 13.31 5.71
N GLU A 613 22.54 12.05 5.86
CA GLU A 613 22.73 10.96 4.86
C GLU A 613 21.46 10.71 4.02
N VAL A 614 20.47 11.60 4.14
CA VAL A 614 19.21 11.58 3.40
C VAL A 614 19.24 12.66 2.33
N ASP A 615 19.04 12.30 1.06
CA ASP A 615 18.96 13.27 -0.05
C ASP A 615 17.65 14.08 0.09
N TRP A 616 17.73 15.33 0.57
CA TRP A 616 16.57 16.22 0.74
C TRP A 616 16.30 17.07 -0.53
N PRO A 617 15.04 17.33 -0.89
CA PRO A 617 14.71 18.29 -1.95
C PRO A 617 15.14 19.73 -1.60
N GLU A 618 15.50 20.54 -2.60
CA GLU A 618 15.90 21.95 -2.41
C GLU A 618 14.85 22.76 -1.61
N GLY A 619 15.32 23.45 -0.57
CA GLY A 619 14.51 24.32 0.31
C GLY A 619 14.56 23.96 1.81
N PHE A 620 15.03 22.76 2.16
CA PHE A 620 15.01 22.25 3.54
C PHE A 620 16.10 22.84 4.44
N GLU A 621 17.31 23.08 3.90
CA GLU A 621 18.46 23.64 4.62
C GLU A 621 18.21 25.07 5.13
N GLN A 622 17.41 25.83 4.39
CA GLN A 622 17.08 27.23 4.65
C GLN A 622 16.10 27.38 5.84
N TRP A 623 15.32 26.35 6.14
CA TRP A 623 14.41 26.29 7.29
C TRP A 623 15.15 25.95 8.59
N ARG A 624 16.14 25.04 8.53
CA ARG A 624 16.89 24.54 9.70
C ARG A 624 17.69 25.64 10.42
N GLN A 625 18.24 26.59 9.67
CA GLN A 625 18.98 27.74 10.24
C GLN A 625 18.08 28.75 10.96
N ASN A 626 16.77 28.78 10.67
CA ASN A 626 15.82 29.72 11.28
C ASN A 626 15.18 29.19 12.58
N ALA A 627 15.33 27.90 12.88
CA ALA A 627 14.61 27.23 13.97
C ALA A 627 15.35 27.23 15.34
N SER A 628 16.59 27.72 15.40
CA SER A 628 17.40 27.69 16.62
C SER A 628 17.44 29.07 17.31
N ILE A 629 16.48 29.35 18.20
CA ILE A 629 16.64 30.18 19.42
C ILE A 629 15.43 29.96 20.36
N ALA A 630 15.74 29.91 21.67
CA ALA A 630 14.88 29.96 22.87
C ALA A 630 14.37 28.64 23.48
N ALA A 631 14.71 28.46 24.76
CA ALA A 631 14.29 27.40 25.69
C ALA A 631 12.88 27.64 26.29
N PRO A 632 12.15 26.61 26.77
CA PRO A 632 10.72 26.73 27.12
C PRO A 632 10.47 27.14 28.60
N PRO A 633 9.34 27.82 28.91
CA PRO A 633 8.88 28.03 30.28
C PRO A 633 7.92 26.91 30.77
N ARG A 634 7.77 26.80 32.10
CA ARG A 634 7.02 25.74 32.82
C ARG A 634 5.51 26.02 32.91
N TYR A 635 4.70 24.95 32.86
CA TYR A 635 3.24 24.92 33.10
C TYR A 635 2.85 24.76 34.58
N PRO A 636 1.64 25.21 35.00
CA PRO A 636 0.91 24.66 36.15
C PRO A 636 -0.36 23.87 35.73
N ALA A 637 -0.80 22.98 36.63
CA ALA A 637 -1.76 21.90 36.43
C ALA A 637 -3.24 22.19 36.78
N SER A 638 -4.16 21.45 36.14
CA SER A 638 -5.38 20.75 36.66
C SER A 638 -6.67 20.90 35.81
N PRO A 639 -7.59 19.89 35.83
CA PRO A 639 -8.71 19.72 34.88
C PRO A 639 -10.07 20.21 35.42
N THR A 640 -11.02 20.60 34.54
CA THR A 640 -12.40 20.98 34.94
C THR A 640 -13.47 20.24 34.12
N ALA A 641 -14.56 19.88 34.79
CA ALA A 641 -15.67 19.00 34.40
C ALA A 641 -16.71 19.60 33.42
N ILE A 642 -17.44 18.71 32.75
CA ILE A 642 -18.55 18.98 31.81
C ILE A 642 -19.88 19.16 32.56
N GLN A 643 -20.68 20.17 32.20
CA GLN A 643 -22.04 20.42 32.70
C GLN A 643 -23.12 19.99 31.68
N VAL A 644 -24.16 19.31 32.15
CA VAL A 644 -25.41 19.02 31.44
C VAL A 644 -26.47 20.04 31.89
N ILE A 645 -27.20 20.66 30.96
CA ILE A 645 -28.33 21.58 31.26
C ILE A 645 -29.64 20.88 30.90
N GLY A 646 -30.60 20.92 31.84
CA GLY A 646 -31.85 20.15 31.85
C GLY A 646 -33.06 20.79 31.14
N ALA A 647 -34.13 19.99 31.10
CA ALA A 647 -35.36 20.12 30.32
C ALA A 647 -36.52 20.91 30.98
N SER A 648 -37.42 21.49 30.17
CA SER A 648 -38.90 21.45 30.24
C SER A 648 -39.47 22.19 29.01
N VAL A 649 -40.62 21.89 28.38
CA VAL A 649 -42.02 21.77 28.86
C VAL A 649 -42.82 20.86 27.91
N ALA A 650 -43.72 20.04 28.45
CA ALA A 650 -44.64 19.18 27.71
C ALA A 650 -45.86 19.96 27.13
N ALA A 651 -46.12 19.80 25.84
CA ALA A 651 -47.40 20.09 25.19
C ALA A 651 -48.01 18.77 24.68
N ALA A 652 -49.34 18.73 24.55
CA ALA A 652 -50.19 17.54 24.33
C ALA A 652 -50.01 16.79 22.97
N GLY A 653 -48.83 16.87 22.36
CA GLY A 653 -48.37 15.97 21.30
C GLY A 653 -47.29 15.04 21.83
N GLY A 654 -46.90 14.02 21.06
CA GLY A 654 -45.71 13.24 21.40
C GLY A 654 -44.46 14.11 21.45
N ARG A 655 -43.43 13.62 22.14
CA ARG A 655 -42.15 14.32 22.27
C ARG A 655 -41.51 14.46 20.90
N ARG A 656 -40.83 15.59 20.69
CA ARG A 656 -40.03 15.88 19.51
C ARG A 656 -38.56 15.81 19.91
N MET A 657 -37.83 14.84 19.39
CA MET A 657 -36.44 14.56 19.77
C MET A 657 -35.56 14.57 18.52
N ALA A 658 -34.37 15.14 18.61
CA ALA A 658 -33.43 15.16 17.51
C ALA A 658 -32.01 14.83 17.98
N LEU A 659 -31.31 13.99 17.21
CA LEU A 659 -29.87 13.76 17.28
C LEU A 659 -29.22 14.45 16.09
N CYS A 660 -28.31 15.40 16.33
CA CYS A 660 -27.54 16.07 15.28
C CYS A 660 -26.06 15.70 15.40
N ILE A 661 -25.52 15.03 14.38
CA ILE A 661 -24.17 14.48 14.35
C ILE A 661 -23.38 15.24 13.29
N GLY A 662 -22.21 15.77 13.66
CA GLY A 662 -21.34 16.52 12.77
C GLY A 662 -19.89 16.18 13.02
N ILE A 663 -19.21 15.64 12.00
CA ILE A 663 -17.81 15.19 12.13
C ILE A 663 -16.97 15.91 11.07
N ASN A 664 -16.15 16.84 11.53
CA ASN A 664 -15.10 17.52 10.76
C ASN A 664 -13.74 16.89 11.05
N ASP A 665 -13.43 16.76 12.34
CA ASP A 665 -12.13 16.35 12.85
C ASP A 665 -12.03 14.82 12.90
N TYR A 666 -12.13 14.21 11.73
CA TYR A 666 -11.70 12.83 11.55
C TYR A 666 -10.21 12.70 11.92
N PRO A 667 -9.81 11.58 12.57
CA PRO A 667 -8.43 11.39 13.03
C PRO A 667 -7.42 11.53 11.90
N GLU A 668 -7.71 10.91 10.75
CA GLU A 668 -6.96 11.00 9.50
C GLU A 668 -7.20 12.36 8.80
N PRO A 669 -6.15 13.16 8.54
CA PRO A 669 -6.28 14.48 7.90
C PRO A 669 -6.97 14.47 6.53
N GLU A 670 -6.81 13.40 5.74
CA GLU A 670 -7.42 13.21 4.42
C GLU A 670 -8.94 13.02 4.48
N HIS A 671 -9.46 12.65 5.64
CA HIS A 671 -10.89 12.50 5.91
C HIS A 671 -11.44 13.72 6.65
N ARG A 672 -10.65 14.78 6.86
CA ARG A 672 -11.16 15.97 7.54
C ARG A 672 -12.06 16.80 6.65
N LEU A 673 -13.25 17.03 7.16
CA LEU A 673 -14.24 17.92 6.57
C LEU A 673 -14.21 19.26 7.31
N ALA A 674 -14.78 20.30 6.71
CA ALA A 674 -14.84 21.63 7.33
C ALA A 674 -16.26 22.05 7.69
N GLY A 675 -17.29 21.48 7.05
CA GLY A 675 -18.66 21.96 7.17
C GLY A 675 -19.61 21.13 8.02
N CYS A 676 -19.24 19.92 8.43
CA CYS A 676 -20.16 19.00 9.08
C CYS A 676 -20.57 19.41 10.49
N VAL A 677 -19.66 19.99 11.28
CA VAL A 677 -20.00 20.55 12.60
C VAL A 677 -20.94 21.75 12.45
N ALA A 678 -20.68 22.60 11.46
CA ALA A 678 -21.50 23.77 11.18
C ALA A 678 -22.90 23.36 10.68
N ASP A 679 -22.99 22.29 9.89
CA ASP A 679 -24.24 21.69 9.44
C ASP A 679 -25.06 21.11 10.59
N ALA A 680 -24.44 20.34 11.50
CA ALA A 680 -25.12 19.81 12.68
C ALA A 680 -25.66 20.93 13.57
N GLN A 681 -24.91 22.02 13.74
CA GLN A 681 -25.37 23.22 14.44
C GLN A 681 -26.53 23.92 13.72
N MET A 682 -26.51 23.98 12.39
CA MET A 682 -27.57 24.59 11.59
C MET A 682 -28.88 23.79 11.70
N TRP A 683 -28.80 22.46 11.57
CA TRP A 683 -29.94 21.57 11.77
C TRP A 683 -30.49 21.65 13.20
N ALA A 684 -29.62 21.65 14.21
CA ALA A 684 -30.01 21.84 15.61
C ALA A 684 -30.81 23.13 15.81
N GLN A 685 -30.39 24.24 15.22
CA GLN A 685 -31.09 25.52 15.30
C GLN A 685 -32.46 25.49 14.60
N SER A 686 -32.54 24.92 13.39
CA SER A 686 -33.81 24.82 12.65
C SER A 686 -34.79 23.85 13.33
N LEU A 687 -34.33 22.72 13.87
CA LEU A 687 -35.17 21.78 14.59
C LEU A 687 -35.61 22.33 15.95
N SER A 688 -34.73 23.03 16.68
CA SER A 688 -35.08 23.66 17.95
C SER A 688 -36.20 24.70 17.79
N ARG A 689 -36.17 25.51 16.71
CA ARG A 689 -37.27 26.43 16.36
C ARG A 689 -38.62 25.74 16.11
N ARG A 690 -38.61 24.42 15.86
CA ARG A 690 -39.80 23.57 15.66
C ARG A 690 -40.16 22.74 16.89
N GLY A 691 -39.56 23.05 18.04
CA GLY A 691 -39.88 22.43 19.32
C GLY A 691 -39.23 21.07 19.56
N PHE A 692 -38.15 20.74 18.83
CA PHE A 692 -37.37 19.53 19.10
C PHE A 692 -36.40 19.73 20.26
N SER A 693 -36.31 18.72 21.14
CA SER A 693 -35.22 18.57 22.10
C SER A 693 -34.00 18.02 21.37
N ILE A 694 -32.88 18.75 21.43
CA ILE A 694 -31.69 18.44 20.64
C ILE A 694 -30.62 17.77 21.50
N GLN A 695 -30.08 16.65 21.00
CA GLN A 695 -28.81 16.06 21.42
C GLN A 695 -27.82 16.24 20.27
N MET A 696 -26.56 16.58 20.58
CA MET A 696 -25.51 16.73 19.57
C MET A 696 -24.33 15.83 19.89
N LEU A 697 -23.74 15.24 18.84
CA LEU A 697 -22.46 14.55 18.89
C LEU A 697 -21.54 15.18 17.84
N LEU A 698 -20.49 15.86 18.30
CA LEU A 698 -19.56 16.57 17.42
C LEU A 698 -18.16 15.96 17.49
N ASP A 699 -17.53 15.81 16.33
CA ASP A 699 -16.14 15.38 16.17
C ASP A 699 -15.81 14.15 17.04
N GLY A 700 -14.82 14.27 17.95
CA GLY A 700 -14.39 13.19 18.84
C GLY A 700 -15.47 12.61 19.75
N GLN A 701 -16.65 13.26 19.87
CA GLN A 701 -17.80 12.72 20.61
C GLN A 701 -18.63 11.74 19.78
N ALA A 702 -18.53 11.80 18.45
CA ALA A 702 -19.33 11.02 17.52
C ALA A 702 -18.69 9.65 17.21
N THR A 703 -18.35 8.89 18.25
CA THR A 703 -17.87 7.50 18.11
C THR A 703 -19.02 6.56 17.76
N ARG A 704 -18.73 5.39 17.16
CA ARG A 704 -19.75 4.37 16.84
C ARG A 704 -20.59 4.04 18.07
N GLU A 705 -19.92 3.82 19.20
CA GLU A 705 -20.58 3.48 20.46
C GLU A 705 -21.49 4.61 20.97
N ALA A 706 -21.06 5.87 20.86
CA ALA A 706 -21.86 7.02 21.30
C ALA A 706 -23.07 7.25 20.39
N ILE A 707 -22.90 7.09 19.07
CA ILE A 707 -23.98 7.18 18.08
C ILE A 707 -25.00 6.06 18.31
N ASP A 708 -24.55 4.81 18.39
CA ASP A 708 -25.40 3.63 18.61
C ASP A 708 -26.20 3.75 19.93
N ARG A 709 -25.52 4.12 21.03
CA ARG A 709 -26.17 4.33 22.33
C ARG A 709 -27.26 5.39 22.24
N SER A 710 -26.97 6.53 21.63
CA SER A 710 -27.92 7.64 21.52
C SER A 710 -29.15 7.26 20.71
N ILE A 711 -28.98 6.57 19.58
CA ILE A 711 -30.10 6.11 18.75
C ILE A 711 -30.93 5.06 19.48
N ARG A 712 -30.31 4.08 20.15
CA ARG A 712 -31.01 3.06 20.94
C ARG A 712 -31.83 3.65 22.07
N GLU A 713 -31.28 4.61 22.81
CA GLU A 713 -32.00 5.33 23.86
C GLU A 713 -33.23 6.06 23.29
N MET A 714 -33.07 6.80 22.19
CA MET A 714 -34.19 7.51 21.54
C MET A 714 -35.28 6.55 21.07
N VAL A 715 -34.93 5.42 20.45
CA VAL A 715 -35.91 4.45 19.94
C VAL A 715 -36.60 3.71 21.09
N THR A 716 -35.84 3.27 22.10
CA THR A 716 -36.38 2.49 23.23
C THR A 716 -37.33 3.32 24.09
N ASP A 717 -37.02 4.60 24.30
CA ASP A 717 -37.84 5.47 25.12
C ASP A 717 -39.08 5.98 24.39
N SER A 718 -39.16 5.83 23.07
CA SER A 718 -40.23 6.41 22.24
C SER A 718 -41.59 5.75 22.45
N ARG A 719 -42.64 6.52 22.14
CA ARG A 719 -44.04 6.06 22.19
C ARG A 719 -44.84 6.65 21.04
N ALA A 720 -45.96 6.02 20.70
CA ALA A 720 -46.86 6.48 19.65
C ALA A 720 -47.14 7.99 19.75
N GLY A 721 -46.97 8.70 18.64
CA GLY A 721 -47.07 10.15 18.53
C GLY A 721 -45.76 10.91 18.67
N ASP A 722 -44.68 10.29 19.16
CA ASP A 722 -43.35 10.91 19.21
C ASP A 722 -42.78 11.10 17.80
N VAL A 723 -41.98 12.15 17.61
CA VAL A 723 -41.31 12.49 16.35
C VAL A 723 -39.80 12.56 16.60
N ILE A 724 -39.05 11.69 15.93
CA ILE A 724 -37.60 11.57 16.06
C ILE A 724 -36.94 12.08 14.78
N VAL A 725 -35.88 12.86 14.92
CA VAL A 725 -34.99 13.23 13.82
C VAL A 725 -33.58 12.74 14.11
N ILE A 726 -32.98 12.04 13.16
CA ILE A 726 -31.54 11.73 13.19
C ILE A 726 -30.92 12.48 12.02
N GLN A 727 -30.04 13.42 12.32
CA GLN A 727 -29.28 14.15 11.32
C GLN A 727 -27.81 13.77 11.44
N TYR A 728 -27.23 13.39 10.31
CA TYR A 728 -25.82 13.06 10.20
C TYR A 728 -25.15 13.90 9.12
N SER A 729 -24.00 14.46 9.46
CA SER A 729 -23.10 15.12 8.53
C SER A 729 -21.69 14.63 8.81
N GLY A 730 -21.07 14.03 7.80
CA GLY A 730 -19.77 13.39 7.92
C GLY A 730 -19.48 12.56 6.68
N HIS A 731 -18.45 11.73 6.72
CA HIS A 731 -18.18 10.75 5.68
C HIS A 731 -19.16 9.58 5.73
N GLY A 732 -19.46 9.03 4.56
CA GLY A 732 -19.94 7.65 4.42
C GLY A 732 -19.06 6.85 3.48
N THR A 733 -19.23 5.54 3.50
CA THR A 733 -18.48 4.53 2.74
C THR A 733 -19.38 3.32 2.46
N PHE A 734 -18.82 2.24 1.95
CA PHE A 734 -19.46 0.93 1.85
C PHE A 734 -18.51 -0.19 2.26
N VAL A 735 -18.99 -1.38 2.57
CA VAL A 735 -18.14 -2.52 2.95
C VAL A 735 -18.65 -3.81 2.35
N ALA A 736 -17.77 -4.79 2.13
CA ALA A 736 -18.20 -6.08 1.61
C ALA A 736 -19.23 -6.74 2.56
N ASP A 737 -20.36 -7.15 2.00
CA ASP A 737 -21.43 -7.83 2.71
C ASP A 737 -20.92 -9.20 3.20
N LEU A 738 -21.00 -9.41 4.51
CA LEU A 738 -20.53 -10.62 5.18
C LEU A 738 -21.63 -11.66 5.38
N ASN A 739 -22.89 -11.28 5.16
CA ASN A 739 -24.08 -12.05 5.48
C ASN A 739 -24.78 -12.55 4.19
N GLY A 740 -24.57 -11.86 3.07
CA GLY A 740 -24.98 -12.27 1.72
C GLY A 740 -26.41 -11.90 1.35
N ASP A 741 -27.00 -10.90 2.00
CA ASP A 741 -28.35 -10.41 1.73
C ASP A 741 -28.40 -9.25 0.73
N GLU A 742 -27.27 -8.61 0.43
CA GLU A 742 -27.16 -7.52 -0.54
C GLU A 742 -26.87 -8.03 -1.96
N ALA A 743 -27.65 -7.57 -2.94
CA ALA A 743 -27.58 -8.06 -4.32
C ALA A 743 -26.30 -7.65 -5.08
N ASP A 744 -25.62 -6.61 -4.62
CA ASP A 744 -24.33 -6.14 -5.15
C ASP A 744 -23.13 -6.51 -4.27
N GLY A 745 -23.39 -7.21 -3.16
CA GLY A 745 -22.41 -7.72 -2.22
C GLY A 745 -21.73 -6.66 -1.35
N ASN A 746 -22.33 -5.48 -1.12
CA ASN A 746 -21.79 -4.48 -0.18
C ASN A 746 -22.86 -3.83 0.73
N ASP A 747 -22.55 -3.65 2.01
CA ASP A 747 -23.35 -2.87 2.98
C ASP A 747 -23.00 -1.36 2.90
N GLU A 748 -24.00 -0.48 2.99
CA GLU A 748 -23.77 0.96 3.14
C GLU A 748 -23.31 1.28 4.57
N ALA A 749 -22.33 2.18 4.73
CA ALA A 749 -21.80 2.50 6.06
C ALA A 749 -21.64 4.00 6.33
N LEU A 750 -22.00 4.42 7.54
CA LEU A 750 -21.55 5.69 8.11
C LEU A 750 -20.13 5.55 8.66
N CYS A 751 -19.37 6.63 8.59
CA CYS A 751 -18.05 6.74 9.21
C CYS A 751 -18.13 7.56 10.52
N PRO A 752 -18.39 6.93 11.69
CA PRO A 752 -18.13 7.55 12.99
C PRO A 752 -16.68 8.04 13.12
N VAL A 753 -16.36 8.87 14.10
CA VAL A 753 -14.99 9.42 14.25
C VAL A 753 -13.92 8.33 14.47
N ASP A 754 -14.32 7.16 14.96
CA ASP A 754 -13.48 5.98 15.20
C ASP A 754 -13.63 4.90 14.10
N PHE A 755 -14.22 5.23 12.94
CA PHE A 755 -14.49 4.25 11.88
C PHE A 755 -13.25 3.50 11.37
N ALA A 756 -12.07 4.15 11.42
CA ALA A 756 -10.79 3.56 11.02
C ALA A 756 -10.38 2.35 11.86
N THR A 757 -10.95 2.15 13.07
CA THR A 757 -10.75 0.92 13.86
C THR A 757 -11.61 -0.25 13.38
N GLY A 758 -12.29 -0.11 12.23
CA GLY A 758 -13.32 -1.04 11.75
C GLY A 758 -14.70 -0.80 12.36
N ALA A 759 -14.82 0.19 13.24
CA ALA A 759 -16.07 0.59 13.89
C ALA A 759 -16.97 1.42 12.94
N LEU A 760 -17.16 0.92 11.72
CA LEU A 760 -18.19 1.43 10.83
C LEU A 760 -19.58 1.14 11.38
N TYR A 761 -20.52 2.01 11.04
CA TYR A 761 -21.91 1.84 11.42
C TYR A 761 -22.73 1.61 10.17
N ILE A 762 -22.95 0.32 9.89
CA ILE A 762 -23.61 -0.17 8.67
C ILE A 762 -25.13 0.00 8.77
N ASP A 763 -25.79 0.12 7.63
CA ASP A 763 -27.24 0.14 7.48
C ASP A 763 -27.94 -1.00 8.23
N ASP A 764 -27.35 -2.19 8.22
CA ASP A 764 -27.79 -3.38 8.94
C ASP A 764 -27.93 -3.15 10.47
N ASP A 765 -26.93 -2.50 11.07
CA ASP A 765 -26.92 -2.15 12.50
C ASP A 765 -28.03 -1.12 12.82
N ILE A 766 -28.29 -0.20 11.88
CA ILE A 766 -29.29 0.86 12.01
C ILE A 766 -30.70 0.27 11.84
N ALA A 767 -30.90 -0.59 10.84
CA ALA A 767 -32.16 -1.26 10.53
C ALA A 767 -32.61 -2.16 11.69
N GLU A 768 -31.69 -2.88 12.34
CA GLU A 768 -31.99 -3.71 13.51
C GLU A 768 -32.57 -2.88 14.68
N ILE A 769 -32.11 -1.64 14.84
CA ILE A 769 -32.61 -0.74 15.87
C ILE A 769 -33.96 -0.16 15.46
N PHE A 770 -34.11 0.27 14.21
CA PHE A 770 -35.36 0.85 13.70
C PHE A 770 -36.50 -0.17 13.64
N ALA A 771 -36.20 -1.46 13.48
CA ALA A 771 -37.18 -2.54 13.58
C ALA A 771 -37.88 -2.61 14.95
N ARG A 772 -37.25 -2.05 16.00
CA ARG A 772 -37.79 -1.98 17.36
C ARG A 772 -38.63 -0.72 17.62
N LEU A 773 -38.75 0.17 16.64
CA LEU A 773 -39.50 1.40 16.76
C LEU A 773 -41.00 1.11 17.02
N PRO A 774 -41.60 1.64 18.09
CA PRO A 774 -43.03 1.43 18.37
C PRO A 774 -43.93 1.97 17.27
N ASP A 775 -45.05 1.29 17.03
CA ASP A 775 -46.04 1.75 16.05
C ASP A 775 -46.56 3.17 16.42
N GLY A 776 -46.67 4.03 15.41
CA GLY A 776 -47.12 5.41 15.58
C GLY A 776 -46.00 6.42 15.93
N VAL A 777 -44.74 6.01 16.02
CA VAL A 777 -43.59 6.92 16.09
C VAL A 777 -43.17 7.33 14.68
N HIS A 778 -42.86 8.61 14.48
CA HIS A 778 -42.38 9.14 13.20
C HIS A 778 -40.86 9.38 13.26
N LEU A 779 -40.07 8.56 12.56
CA LEU A 779 -38.61 8.69 12.51
C LEU A 779 -38.17 9.23 11.14
N THR A 780 -37.40 10.33 11.14
CA THR A 780 -36.85 10.94 9.92
C THR A 780 -35.34 11.07 10.01
N CYS A 781 -34.63 10.59 8.99
CA CYS A 781 -33.18 10.68 8.85
C CYS A 781 -32.80 11.72 7.79
N PHE A 782 -31.87 12.61 8.12
CA PHE A 782 -31.23 13.53 7.16
C PHE A 782 -29.74 13.20 7.08
N MET A 783 -29.33 12.63 5.94
CA MET A 783 -27.99 12.07 5.74
C MET A 783 -27.23 12.94 4.75
N ASP A 784 -26.35 13.81 5.28
CA ASP A 784 -25.46 14.66 4.48
C ASP A 784 -24.07 14.00 4.35
N CYS A 785 -24.09 12.83 3.71
CA CYS A 785 -22.95 11.96 3.44
C CYS A 785 -23.22 11.10 2.20
N CYS A 786 -22.18 10.48 1.64
CA CYS A 786 -22.31 9.55 0.53
C CYS A 786 -22.49 8.11 1.01
N HIS A 787 -23.37 7.34 0.36
CA HIS A 787 -23.48 5.89 0.56
C HIS A 787 -23.37 5.14 -0.78
N SER A 788 -22.99 3.86 -0.76
CA SER A 788 -22.73 3.07 -1.96
C SER A 788 -23.97 2.84 -2.80
N GLY A 789 -23.88 3.29 -4.04
CA GLY A 789 -24.42 2.54 -5.16
C GLY A 789 -23.31 2.30 -6.19
N SER A 790 -23.13 1.02 -6.52
CA SER A 790 -22.48 0.40 -7.68
C SER A 790 -21.15 0.95 -8.24
N ASN A 791 -20.26 0.01 -8.60
CA ASN A 791 -18.90 0.19 -9.16
C ASN A 791 -18.75 1.14 -10.38
N THR A 792 -19.83 1.71 -10.91
CA THR A 792 -19.84 2.70 -12.00
C THR A 792 -19.36 4.10 -11.58
N ARG A 793 -19.33 4.40 -10.27
CA ARG A 793 -18.96 5.73 -9.75
C ARG A 793 -17.52 6.19 -10.04
N PHE A 794 -16.58 5.27 -10.22
CA PHE A 794 -15.20 5.64 -10.55
C PHE A 794 -14.92 5.67 -12.07
N ALA A 795 -15.93 5.37 -12.91
CA ALA A 795 -15.83 5.32 -14.37
C ALA A 795 -16.50 6.49 -15.11
N VAL A 796 -17.27 7.37 -14.44
CA VAL A 796 -17.83 8.58 -15.07
C VAL A 796 -17.02 9.81 -14.63
N GLY A 797 -16.08 10.20 -15.49
CA GLY A 797 -15.33 11.44 -15.36
C GLY A 797 -16.25 12.66 -15.43
N GLY A 798 -16.65 13.16 -14.27
CA GLY A 798 -16.97 14.57 -14.07
C GLY A 798 -15.67 15.32 -13.80
N VAL A 799 -15.23 16.09 -14.80
CA VAL A 799 -14.05 16.95 -14.83
C VAL A 799 -13.80 17.65 -13.49
N ASN A 800 -12.67 17.36 -12.82
CA ASN A 800 -12.11 18.27 -11.81
C ASN A 800 -11.51 19.47 -12.55
N GLN A 801 -12.38 20.30 -13.15
CA GLN A 801 -12.06 21.71 -13.28
C GLN A 801 -12.05 22.24 -11.85
N ARG A 802 -10.88 22.64 -11.37
CA ARG A 802 -10.78 23.45 -10.16
C ARG A 802 -11.30 24.84 -10.55
N PRO A 803 -12.48 25.30 -10.10
CA PRO A 803 -12.80 26.71 -10.21
C PRO A 803 -11.81 27.44 -9.31
N PRO A 804 -11.21 28.55 -9.77
CA PRO A 804 -10.30 29.31 -8.92
C PRO A 804 -11.10 29.87 -7.73
N GLY A 805 -10.80 29.39 -6.51
CA GLY A 805 -11.10 30.13 -5.27
C GLY A 805 -12.13 29.59 -4.27
N ARG A 806 -12.54 28.31 -4.26
CA ARG A 806 -13.43 27.76 -3.21
C ARG A 806 -12.95 26.46 -2.57
N ASP A 807 -13.13 26.34 -1.26
CA ASP A 807 -12.89 25.14 -0.44
C ASP A 807 -14.04 24.15 -0.64
N VAL A 808 -13.84 23.19 -1.55
CA VAL A 808 -14.86 22.20 -1.97
C VAL A 808 -14.33 20.81 -1.67
N ARG A 809 -15.08 20.01 -0.88
CA ARG A 809 -14.67 18.65 -0.46
C ARG A 809 -15.80 17.64 -0.62
N LYS A 810 -15.44 16.36 -0.75
CA LYS A 810 -16.38 15.23 -0.91
C LYS A 810 -16.60 14.56 0.44
N ARG A 811 -17.84 14.22 0.77
CA ARG A 811 -18.23 13.53 2.01
C ARG A 811 -18.26 12.00 1.84
N PHE A 812 -17.19 11.47 1.26
CA PHE A 812 -17.05 10.03 0.98
C PHE A 812 -15.64 9.55 1.33
N VAL A 813 -15.57 8.40 2.00
CA VAL A 813 -14.33 7.64 2.15
C VAL A 813 -14.43 6.44 1.21
N PRO A 814 -13.51 6.27 0.25
CA PRO A 814 -13.47 5.05 -0.54
C PRO A 814 -13.12 3.86 0.36
N PRO A 815 -13.87 2.75 0.29
CA PRO A 815 -13.54 1.60 1.12
C PRO A 815 -12.30 0.92 0.60
N THR A 816 -11.26 1.01 1.42
CA THR A 816 -10.01 0.32 1.20
C THR A 816 -10.14 -1.12 1.70
N GLU A 817 -9.26 -1.99 1.21
CA GLU A 817 -9.15 -3.36 1.74
C GLU A 817 -8.85 -3.36 3.24
N GLU A 818 -8.16 -2.32 3.75
CA GLU A 818 -7.93 -2.08 5.17
C GLU A 818 -9.22 -1.77 5.94
N ILE A 819 -10.05 -0.84 5.46
CA ILE A 819 -11.35 -0.52 6.07
C ILE A 819 -12.26 -1.76 6.06
N ASN A 820 -12.33 -2.49 4.94
CA ASN A 820 -13.10 -3.73 4.83
C ASN A 820 -12.61 -4.81 5.79
N ARG A 821 -11.29 -5.02 5.90
CA ARG A 821 -10.70 -6.03 6.79
C ARG A 821 -10.83 -5.64 8.26
N ALA A 822 -10.61 -4.37 8.60
CA ALA A 822 -10.82 -3.86 9.95
C ALA A 822 -12.28 -4.02 10.36
N HIS A 823 -13.22 -3.71 9.46
CA HIS A 823 -14.64 -3.92 9.70
C HIS A 823 -15.00 -5.39 9.88
N ALA A 824 -14.48 -6.30 9.04
CA ALA A 824 -14.70 -7.73 9.19
C ALA A 824 -14.18 -8.27 10.53
N LEU A 825 -13.00 -7.83 10.98
CA LEU A 825 -12.45 -8.20 12.29
C LEU A 825 -13.26 -7.60 13.44
N PHE A 826 -13.73 -6.36 13.28
CA PHE A 826 -14.61 -5.70 14.24
C PHE A 826 -15.91 -6.49 14.42
N ARG A 827 -16.56 -6.90 13.32
CA ARG A 827 -17.77 -7.74 13.33
C ARG A 827 -17.53 -9.10 14.00
N GLN A 828 -16.39 -9.75 13.75
CA GLN A 828 -16.04 -11.03 14.38
C GLN A 828 -15.83 -10.94 15.90
N THR A 829 -15.32 -9.81 16.39
CA THR A 829 -14.94 -9.64 17.80
C THR A 829 -16.04 -9.02 18.66
N HIS A 830 -16.92 -8.20 18.08
CA HIS A 830 -17.90 -7.40 18.82
C HIS A 830 -19.36 -7.79 18.55
N CYS A 831 -19.67 -8.56 17.50
CA CYS A 831 -21.03 -8.98 17.17
C CYS A 831 -21.17 -10.51 17.28
N ALA A 832 -21.96 -10.98 18.24
CA ALA A 832 -22.47 -12.34 18.21
C ALA A 832 -23.51 -12.42 17.07
N ALA A 833 -23.13 -12.98 15.92
CA ALA A 833 -23.97 -13.32 14.76
C ALA A 833 -25.29 -12.53 14.71
N SER A 834 -25.25 -11.29 14.22
CA SER A 834 -26.49 -10.58 13.90
C SER A 834 -27.24 -11.45 12.89
N ARG A 835 -28.50 -11.78 13.18
CA ARG A 835 -29.30 -12.61 12.29
C ARG A 835 -29.65 -11.77 11.08
N ALA A 836 -29.37 -12.27 9.88
CA ALA A 836 -29.87 -11.72 8.62
C ALA A 836 -31.35 -11.32 8.80
N MET A 837 -31.61 -10.01 8.74
CA MET A 837 -32.97 -9.50 8.73
C MET A 837 -33.34 -9.23 7.27
N ASP A 838 -34.21 -10.07 6.74
CA ASP A 838 -34.83 -9.90 5.42
C ASP A 838 -35.32 -8.45 5.25
N SER A 839 -34.66 -7.68 4.37
CA SER A 839 -34.88 -6.24 4.12
C SER A 839 -36.31 -5.90 3.68
N GLY A 840 -37.17 -6.90 3.47
CA GLY A 840 -38.62 -6.80 3.61
C GLY A 840 -39.35 -5.90 2.60
N GLY A 841 -38.61 -5.29 1.67
CA GLY A 841 -39.08 -4.35 0.66
C GLY A 841 -39.53 -3.00 1.22
N VAL A 842 -39.63 -2.01 0.31
CA VAL A 842 -40.05 -0.60 0.54
C VAL A 842 -41.34 -0.46 1.38
N GLN A 843 -42.18 -1.50 1.40
CA GLN A 843 -43.46 -1.54 2.12
C GLN A 843 -43.31 -1.77 3.64
N ARG A 844 -42.15 -2.19 4.14
CA ARG A 844 -41.89 -2.41 5.58
C ARG A 844 -40.99 -1.36 6.24
N MET A 845 -40.50 -0.37 5.47
CA MET A 845 -39.70 0.74 6.01
C MET A 845 -40.48 1.51 7.08
N ARG A 846 -39.90 1.63 8.28
CA ARG A 846 -40.48 2.37 9.42
C ARG A 846 -39.93 3.79 9.54
N ASP A 847 -38.89 4.11 8.79
CA ASP A 847 -38.19 5.39 8.76
C ASP A 847 -38.33 6.11 7.41
N ILE A 848 -38.00 7.41 7.41
CA ILE A 848 -38.00 8.28 6.24
C ILE A 848 -36.60 8.86 6.08
N LYS A 849 -35.84 8.44 5.06
CA LYS A 849 -34.44 8.82 4.84
C LYS A 849 -34.35 9.85 3.71
N PHE A 850 -33.81 11.02 4.01
CA PHE A 850 -33.39 12.01 3.02
C PHE A 850 -31.87 11.95 2.88
N ALA A 851 -31.38 11.53 1.71
CA ALA A 851 -29.97 11.47 1.39
C ALA A 851 -29.54 12.67 0.54
N ALA A 852 -28.32 13.16 0.74
CA ALA A 852 -27.79 14.35 0.07
C ALA A 852 -27.52 14.18 -1.44
N CYS A 853 -27.43 12.94 -1.91
CA CYS A 853 -27.10 12.58 -3.29
C CYS A 853 -27.74 11.24 -3.68
N GLN A 854 -27.79 10.93 -4.97
CA GLN A 854 -28.20 9.61 -5.47
C GLN A 854 -27.14 8.55 -5.16
N ASP A 855 -27.52 7.28 -5.33
CA ASP A 855 -26.66 6.13 -5.08
C ASP A 855 -25.48 6.07 -6.07
N ASP A 856 -25.45 6.84 -7.16
CA ASP A 856 -24.30 7.00 -8.08
C ASP A 856 -23.59 8.37 -7.99
N GLU A 857 -23.96 9.22 -7.03
CA GLU A 857 -23.46 10.60 -6.88
C GLU A 857 -22.81 10.93 -5.53
N VAL A 858 -21.95 11.94 -5.49
CA VAL A 858 -21.21 12.31 -4.27
C VAL A 858 -21.85 13.55 -3.61
N ALA A 859 -22.06 13.49 -2.29
CA ALA A 859 -22.35 14.63 -1.43
C ALA A 859 -21.10 15.52 -1.25
N TRP A 860 -21.28 16.82 -1.47
CA TRP A 860 -20.25 17.85 -1.44
C TRP A 860 -20.47 18.81 -0.29
N GLU A 861 -19.36 19.30 0.26
CA GLU A 861 -19.33 20.53 1.03
C GLU A 861 -18.66 21.65 0.26
N SER A 862 -19.13 22.87 0.48
CA SER A 862 -18.61 24.09 -0.12
C SER A 862 -18.76 25.24 0.86
N ASP A 863 -17.72 26.07 0.97
CA ASP A 863 -17.73 27.27 1.82
C ASP A 863 -18.10 26.98 3.30
N GLY A 864 -17.65 25.83 3.81
CA GLY A 864 -17.85 25.43 5.22
C GLY A 864 -19.23 24.86 5.55
N HIS A 865 -20.01 24.42 4.56
CA HIS A 865 -21.29 23.74 4.75
C HIS A 865 -21.57 22.68 3.68
N GLY A 866 -22.40 21.70 4.03
CA GLY A 866 -22.93 20.71 3.11
C GLY A 866 -23.91 21.34 2.13
N GLU A 867 -23.77 21.03 0.84
CA GLU A 867 -24.63 21.59 -0.19
C GLU A 867 -26.11 21.19 -0.01
N PHE A 868 -26.36 20.01 0.55
CA PHE A 868 -27.70 19.55 0.91
C PHE A 868 -28.20 20.30 2.13
N THR A 869 -27.42 20.34 3.21
CA THR A 869 -27.81 21.04 4.45
C THR A 869 -28.20 22.50 4.23
N LEU A 870 -27.44 23.27 3.42
CA LEU A 870 -27.76 24.68 3.14
C LEU A 870 -29.13 24.90 2.51
N ARG A 871 -29.56 23.98 1.63
CA ARG A 871 -30.84 24.08 0.90
C ARG A 871 -31.97 23.46 1.72
N ALA A 872 -31.73 22.29 2.31
CA ALA A 872 -32.71 21.58 3.12
C ALA A 872 -33.15 22.41 4.33
N THR A 873 -32.21 23.01 5.07
CA THR A 873 -32.55 23.85 6.24
C THR A 873 -33.26 25.15 5.84
N ARG A 874 -32.92 25.74 4.67
CA ARG A 874 -33.64 26.89 4.11
C ARG A 874 -35.09 26.55 3.79
N VAL A 875 -35.33 25.49 3.00
CA VAL A 875 -36.69 25.03 2.65
C VAL A 875 -37.47 24.67 3.91
N LEU A 876 -36.80 24.07 4.90
CA LEU A 876 -37.41 23.79 6.20
C LEU A 876 -37.86 25.10 6.86
N ASP A 877 -36.98 26.12 6.91
CA ASP A 877 -37.17 27.45 7.53
C ASP A 877 -38.14 28.41 6.87
N GLU A 878 -38.51 28.18 5.62
CA GLU A 878 -39.57 28.93 4.93
C GLU A 878 -40.96 28.73 5.56
N GLY A 879 -41.12 27.74 6.45
CA GLY A 879 -42.26 27.66 7.37
C GLY A 879 -43.58 27.13 6.77
N SER A 880 -43.60 26.72 5.51
CA SER A 880 -44.76 26.08 4.90
C SER A 880 -44.88 24.59 5.28
N GLN A 881 -46.08 24.13 5.65
CA GLN A 881 -46.35 22.70 5.80
C GLN A 881 -46.28 22.02 4.43
N VAL A 882 -45.18 21.34 4.18
CA VAL A 882 -44.91 20.58 2.97
C VAL A 882 -44.94 19.09 3.26
N THR A 883 -45.31 18.28 2.29
CA THR A 883 -45.13 16.82 2.37
C THR A 883 -43.65 16.46 2.22
N HIS A 884 -43.27 15.23 2.58
CA HIS A 884 -41.91 14.73 2.34
C HIS A 884 -41.53 14.84 0.86
N GLU A 885 -42.43 14.49 -0.06
CA GLU A 885 -42.21 14.64 -1.50
C GLU A 885 -42.03 16.10 -1.93
N GLN A 886 -42.89 17.01 -1.45
CA GLN A 886 -42.80 18.44 -1.78
C GLN A 886 -41.52 19.07 -1.23
N PHE A 887 -41.08 18.64 -0.04
CA PHE A 887 -39.80 19.05 0.52
C PHE A 887 -38.65 18.63 -0.40
N THR A 888 -38.59 17.35 -0.80
CA THR A 888 -37.56 16.86 -1.72
C THR A 888 -37.58 17.60 -3.05
N GLN A 889 -38.75 17.81 -3.64
CA GLN A 889 -38.89 18.54 -4.92
C GLN A 889 -38.36 19.97 -4.83
N ARG A 890 -38.62 20.67 -3.71
CA ARG A 890 -38.09 22.03 -3.49
C ARG A 890 -36.58 22.02 -3.29
N VAL A 891 -36.07 21.11 -2.46
CA VAL A 891 -34.63 20.99 -2.23
C VAL A 891 -33.89 20.65 -3.53
N VAL A 892 -34.37 19.68 -4.30
CA VAL A 892 -33.83 19.31 -5.63
C VAL A 892 -33.95 20.50 -6.60
N GLY A 893 -35.05 21.23 -6.59
CA GLY A 893 -35.23 22.46 -7.39
C GLY A 893 -34.18 23.53 -7.07
N ASP A 894 -33.83 23.71 -5.81
CA ASP A 894 -32.82 24.65 -5.31
C ASP A 894 -31.38 24.30 -5.74
N PHE A 895 -31.13 23.07 -6.20
CA PHE A 895 -29.86 22.67 -6.81
C PHE A 895 -29.74 23.13 -8.28
N GLY A 896 -30.87 23.31 -8.98
CA GLY A 896 -30.91 23.78 -10.36
C GLY A 896 -30.53 22.72 -11.41
N ALA A 897 -30.62 23.09 -12.70
CA ALA A 897 -30.49 22.14 -13.82
C ALA A 897 -29.05 21.64 -14.12
N GLN A 898 -28.03 22.21 -13.48
CA GLN A 898 -26.62 21.77 -13.62
C GLN A 898 -26.04 21.32 -12.27
N ALA A 899 -26.87 20.71 -11.44
CA ALA A 899 -26.46 20.19 -10.15
C ALA A 899 -25.46 19.03 -10.30
N ARG A 900 -24.45 19.01 -9.44
CA ARG A 900 -23.44 17.94 -9.33
C ARG A 900 -23.78 16.88 -8.28
N GLN A 901 -24.91 17.05 -7.60
CA GLN A 901 -25.52 16.09 -6.67
C GLN A 901 -27.03 16.34 -6.64
N HIS A 902 -27.81 15.27 -6.48
CA HIS A 902 -29.26 15.30 -6.45
C HIS A 902 -29.77 14.55 -5.21
N PRO A 903 -30.36 15.27 -4.23
CA PRO A 903 -30.92 14.63 -3.05
C PRO A 903 -32.01 13.60 -3.38
N LYS A 904 -32.02 12.51 -2.62
CA LYS A 904 -32.96 11.38 -2.76
C LYS A 904 -33.82 11.26 -1.50
N LEU A 905 -35.09 10.87 -1.69
CA LEU A 905 -36.00 10.48 -0.61
C LEU A 905 -36.26 8.98 -0.70
N ASP A 906 -35.99 8.29 0.39
CA ASP A 906 -36.28 6.87 0.57
C ASP A 906 -37.28 6.68 1.71
N CYS A 907 -38.46 6.19 1.38
CA CYS A 907 -39.56 5.94 2.32
C CYS A 907 -40.68 5.12 1.67
N ALA A 908 -41.55 4.54 2.50
CA ALA A 908 -42.78 3.90 2.05
C ALA A 908 -43.69 4.88 1.28
N ASP A 909 -44.44 4.37 0.30
CA ASP A 909 -45.25 5.21 -0.60
C ASP A 909 -46.29 6.09 0.13
N ASN A 910 -46.86 5.57 1.22
CA ASN A 910 -47.78 6.34 2.06
C ASN A 910 -47.10 7.51 2.78
N ALA A 911 -45.81 7.40 3.11
CA ALA A 911 -45.03 8.42 3.80
C ALA A 911 -44.67 9.61 2.89
N LYS A 912 -44.56 9.41 1.56
CA LYS A 912 -44.29 10.49 0.58
C LYS A 912 -45.28 11.65 0.68
N SER A 913 -46.55 11.31 0.89
CA SER A 913 -47.66 12.26 1.01
C SER A 913 -47.89 12.79 2.43
N ALA A 914 -47.20 12.25 3.44
CA ALA A 914 -47.30 12.72 4.81
C ALA A 914 -46.59 14.07 4.99
N VAL A 915 -47.09 14.89 5.91
CA VAL A 915 -46.50 16.20 6.21
C VAL A 915 -45.17 16.02 6.93
N LEU A 916 -44.15 16.73 6.46
CA LEU A 916 -42.79 16.68 6.98
C LEU A 916 -42.75 16.97 8.49
N LEU A 917 -42.06 16.11 9.24
CA LEU A 917 -41.84 16.22 10.69
C LEU A 917 -43.13 16.36 11.52
N GLN A 918 -44.22 15.72 11.09
CA GLN A 918 -45.46 15.59 11.86
C GLN A 918 -45.68 14.16 12.35
N PRO A 919 -46.36 13.95 13.48
CA PRO A 919 -46.72 12.62 13.94
C PRO A 919 -47.52 11.87 12.86
N LEU A 920 -47.26 10.56 12.70
CA LEU A 920 -48.08 9.70 11.86
C LEU A 920 -49.51 9.71 12.40
N GLN A 921 -50.46 10.26 11.63
CA GLN A 921 -51.87 10.19 12.01
C GLN A 921 -52.30 8.72 11.92
N ASN A 922 -52.91 8.20 12.98
CA ASN A 922 -53.47 6.85 13.04
C ASN A 922 -54.39 6.61 11.83
N VAL A 923 -53.86 5.99 10.77
CA VAL A 923 -54.68 5.33 9.77
C VAL A 923 -55.11 4.03 10.42
N GLY A 924 -56.35 3.98 10.89
CA GLY A 924 -56.92 2.78 11.50
C GLY A 924 -56.69 1.57 10.59
N MET A 925 -56.03 0.55 11.14
CA MET A 925 -55.89 -0.75 10.52
C MET A 925 -57.27 -1.27 10.08
N PRO A 926 -57.48 -1.64 8.81
CA PRO A 926 -58.64 -2.45 8.44
C PRO A 926 -58.45 -3.82 9.10
N GLY A 927 -59.44 -4.25 9.88
CA GLY A 927 -59.47 -5.62 10.43
C GLY A 927 -59.43 -6.68 9.34
N PRO A 928 -59.23 -7.96 9.70
CA PRO A 928 -59.11 -9.05 8.73
C PRO A 928 -60.44 -9.25 8.02
N GLY A 929 -60.57 -8.74 6.80
CA GLY A 929 -61.81 -8.83 6.04
C GLY A 929 -61.68 -8.31 4.61
N ARG A 930 -61.87 -9.23 3.66
CA ARG A 930 -62.04 -9.07 2.20
C ARG A 930 -60.77 -8.88 1.39
N GLN A 931 -60.09 -10.00 1.14
CA GLN A 931 -59.46 -10.25 -0.16
C GLN A 931 -60.49 -10.04 -1.26
N THR A 932 -60.14 -9.19 -2.22
CA THR A 932 -60.91 -8.85 -3.40
C THR A 932 -61.12 -10.07 -4.30
N GLU A 933 -62.38 -10.32 -4.69
CA GLU A 933 -62.83 -11.42 -5.57
C GLU A 933 -62.22 -11.39 -6.98
N ALA A 934 -61.42 -10.37 -7.33
CA ALA A 934 -60.82 -10.21 -8.65
C ALA A 934 -59.56 -11.06 -8.85
N ASP A 935 -58.71 -11.23 -7.83
CA ASP A 935 -57.41 -11.91 -7.99
C ASP A 935 -57.56 -13.44 -7.99
N ASN A 936 -58.58 -13.95 -7.29
CA ASN A 936 -58.95 -15.36 -7.34
C ASN A 936 -59.62 -15.78 -8.67
N ALA A 937 -60.24 -14.85 -9.41
CA ALA A 937 -60.88 -15.15 -10.69
C ALA A 937 -59.86 -15.38 -11.81
N VAL A 938 -58.76 -14.61 -11.82
CA VAL A 938 -57.67 -14.74 -12.80
C VAL A 938 -56.86 -16.00 -12.54
N LEU A 939 -56.57 -16.31 -11.27
CA LEU A 939 -55.84 -17.52 -10.89
C LEU A 939 -56.67 -18.79 -11.19
N MET A 940 -58.00 -18.75 -10.98
CA MET A 940 -58.90 -19.86 -11.33
C MET A 940 -59.11 -20.01 -12.84
N GLN A 941 -59.09 -18.93 -13.62
CA GLN A 941 -59.12 -19.01 -15.10
C GLN A 941 -57.82 -19.61 -15.67
N ILE A 942 -56.66 -19.27 -15.10
CA ILE A 942 -55.37 -19.84 -15.51
C ILE A 942 -55.30 -21.34 -15.15
N LEU A 943 -55.77 -21.71 -13.95
CA LEU A 943 -55.81 -23.11 -13.52
C LEU A 943 -56.83 -23.95 -14.32
N GLN A 944 -57.99 -23.40 -14.69
CA GLN A 944 -58.94 -24.07 -15.58
C GLN A 944 -58.41 -24.26 -17.00
N GLN A 945 -57.66 -23.29 -17.52
CA GLN A 945 -57.09 -23.34 -18.87
C GLN A 945 -55.91 -24.33 -18.95
N LEU A 946 -55.13 -24.46 -17.88
CA LEU A 946 -54.09 -25.50 -17.73
C LEU A 946 -54.69 -26.91 -17.53
N GLN A 947 -55.83 -27.04 -16.85
CA GLN A 947 -56.55 -28.32 -16.76
C GLN A 947 -57.23 -28.74 -18.07
N GLN A 948 -57.65 -27.79 -18.92
CA GLN A 948 -58.20 -28.08 -20.25
C GLN A 948 -57.13 -28.52 -21.26
N LEU A 949 -55.90 -28.00 -21.15
CA LEU A 949 -54.77 -28.39 -22.00
C LEU A 949 -54.23 -29.80 -21.68
N ASN A 950 -54.38 -30.27 -20.43
CA ASN A 950 -53.91 -31.60 -20.00
C ASN A 950 -54.90 -32.75 -20.26
N ASN A 951 -56.10 -32.48 -20.79
CA ASN A 951 -57.17 -33.48 -20.94
C ASN A 951 -57.60 -33.76 -22.39
N GLN A 952 -56.79 -33.45 -23.40
CA GLN A 952 -57.06 -33.92 -24.77
C GLN A 952 -56.31 -35.21 -25.11
N PRO A 953 -57.01 -36.32 -25.43
CA PRO A 953 -56.38 -37.56 -25.86
C PRO A 953 -56.08 -37.51 -27.36
N GLY A 954 -54.79 -37.56 -27.68
CA GLY A 954 -54.27 -38.09 -28.95
C GLY A 954 -54.27 -37.14 -30.14
N ARG A 955 -53.07 -36.85 -30.66
CA ARG A 955 -52.55 -37.40 -31.94
C ARG A 955 -51.26 -36.67 -32.32
N ARG A 956 -50.19 -37.49 -32.36
CA ARG A 956 -48.96 -37.40 -33.16
C ARG A 956 -48.09 -36.15 -33.07
#